data_AF-A0A2A4QM39-F1
#
_entry.id   AF-A0A2A4QM39-F1
#
_cell.length_a   1.000
_cell.length_b   1.000
_cell.length_c   1.000
_cell.angle_alpha   90.00
_cell.angle_beta   90.00
_cell.angle_gamma   90.00
#
_symmetry.space_group_name_H-M   'P 1'
#
loop_
_entity.id
_entity.type
_entity.pdbx_description
1 polymer ?
#
loop_
_entity_poly.entity_id
_entity_poly.type
_entity_poly.pdbx_seq_one_letter_code
_entity_poly.pdbx_strand_id
1 'polypeptide(L)'
;MFLLFFIKILFRNIKPLKTEEFFQYQSNPETMKKITAICLLCATSILANAQAVGNCGELFISEYVEGSQKNQVIEIYNPTEKDINLSQYTLKIFKNGSATNPEVIQFFGTILSKDVFVCGNDQAEAAVIALCDATASNHSFGGDDAIGLYKNDTLIDIIGEIGINPGQTGWQVGTGFTKDQTLVRRFDVRGSTPYWTQSVFEWDVRPMDDFSDLGSHSSVTTREVRRILVVFKDPNISLVDVQAFATRNDLILDHSPSSSLPQGYSWTYIFKIGPPRCNMDPATTAGDVFVSEINIVKIVEGDRKAFTPDACLNINEFSLGASNGIPDYLWHIRNEGNVVNLAGQSGTNDADADICECWGEGFKGNGIKVAVIDFFGFDFGHVDMAGQFLNGFNFIDTLPITGTTIADPTRSHAMQTSGLIAAIADNNNSVAGVAHQAKIIPYLFDGNLGHAVLAIEQSVIDDADIVNMSWSIEFGIVPVLENAISNAVNTGRINPVTLSDTLGIIFVGSAGNNNNDTSTFYPAMSQFVIGVGGTNPDDFRGEKGDGWGTWTNTSGDTADPAGSNFGPFYEVVAPAAEVTSTHYAPNISTSTGTSWAAPIVSGIAAILLSKNNELTWDEVRDTIIAGAEQVNTGTYDYNEVPGDPGRSLEMQYGRVNCFNSLQSIGVSIGVEENATNPLAGKINVYNKSNDELVIAYELESTNDNVSVSVYDMLGREMIVLLLPANQNRASLSIEHLKKGVYVLGFYTKQGGVKSHKFIKF
;
A
#
# COMPACT_ATOMS: atom_id res chain seq x y z
N MET A 1 -28.27 -16.30 1.72
CA MET A 1 -29.29 -15.61 2.57
C MET A 1 -29.79 -14.30 1.95
N PHE A 2 -28.96 -13.55 1.21
CA PHE A 2 -29.34 -12.30 0.53
C PHE A 2 -30.36 -12.44 -0.62
N LEU A 3 -30.33 -13.55 -1.37
CA LEU A 3 -31.30 -13.81 -2.45
C LEU A 3 -32.75 -13.97 -1.94
N LEU A 4 -32.91 -14.52 -0.72
CA LEU A 4 -34.22 -14.69 -0.07
C LEU A 4 -34.78 -13.37 0.48
N PHE A 5 -33.93 -12.37 0.74
CA PHE A 5 -34.35 -11.06 1.23
C PHE A 5 -34.93 -10.19 0.10
N PHE A 6 -34.33 -10.25 -1.09
CA PHE A 6 -34.84 -9.55 -2.29
C PHE A 6 -36.16 -10.12 -2.81
N ILE A 7 -36.32 -11.45 -2.76
CA ILE A 7 -37.59 -12.11 -3.14
C ILE A 7 -38.74 -11.69 -2.20
N LYS A 8 -38.47 -11.41 -0.92
CA LYS A 8 -39.49 -10.93 0.04
C LYS A 8 -39.97 -9.50 -0.22
N ILE A 9 -39.16 -8.66 -0.86
CA ILE A 9 -39.50 -7.24 -1.12
C ILE A 9 -40.36 -7.11 -2.38
N LEU A 10 -40.13 -7.94 -3.41
CA LEU A 10 -40.85 -7.91 -4.69
C LEU A 10 -42.30 -8.45 -4.64
N PHE A 11 -42.68 -9.22 -3.61
CA PHE A 11 -44.00 -9.86 -3.52
C PHE A 11 -44.90 -9.32 -2.39
N ARG A 12 -44.78 -8.03 -2.06
CA ARG A 12 -45.48 -7.41 -0.91
C ARG A 12 -47.01 -7.30 -1.02
N ASN A 13 -47.62 -7.65 -2.18
CA ASN A 13 -49.06 -7.48 -2.43
C ASN A 13 -49.83 -8.75 -2.84
N ILE A 14 -49.27 -9.95 -2.66
CA ILE A 14 -50.02 -11.20 -2.94
C ILE A 14 -50.27 -11.94 -1.64
N LYS A 15 -51.55 -12.20 -1.32
CA LYS A 15 -51.98 -12.95 -0.13
C LYS A 15 -51.23 -14.29 -0.02
N PRO A 16 -50.88 -14.75 1.19
CA PRO A 16 -50.10 -15.97 1.37
C PRO A 16 -50.91 -17.19 0.89
N LEU A 17 -50.41 -17.88 -0.12
CA LEU A 17 -50.97 -19.15 -0.59
C LEU A 17 -50.47 -20.30 0.28
N LYS A 18 -51.36 -21.24 0.59
CA LYS A 18 -51.07 -22.44 1.39
C LYS A 18 -50.23 -23.42 0.56
N THR A 19 -49.39 -24.18 1.25
CA THR A 19 -48.28 -25.02 0.77
C THR A 19 -48.67 -26.10 -0.28
N GLU A 20 -49.95 -26.35 -0.50
CA GLU A 20 -50.44 -27.36 -1.45
C GLU A 20 -50.66 -26.84 -2.88
N GLU A 21 -50.70 -25.51 -3.12
CA GLU A 21 -50.83 -24.95 -4.48
C GLU A 21 -49.48 -24.75 -5.19
N PHE A 22 -48.37 -24.83 -4.47
CA PHE A 22 -47.02 -24.63 -5.04
C PHE A 22 -46.63 -25.75 -6.02
N PHE A 23 -47.17 -26.96 -5.83
CA PHE A 23 -46.91 -28.10 -6.70
C PHE A 23 -47.68 -28.09 -8.04
N GLN A 24 -48.72 -27.26 -8.19
CA GLN A 24 -49.39 -27.08 -9.48
C GLN A 24 -48.72 -26.03 -10.38
N TYR A 25 -47.87 -25.16 -9.85
CA TYR A 25 -47.20 -24.12 -10.64
C TYR A 25 -45.97 -24.63 -11.40
N GLN A 26 -45.32 -25.70 -10.96
CA GLN A 26 -44.17 -26.31 -11.64
C GLN A 26 -44.53 -27.13 -12.90
N SER A 27 -45.81 -27.50 -13.08
CA SER A 27 -46.25 -28.37 -14.17
C SER A 27 -46.93 -27.64 -15.32
N ASN A 28 -47.05 -26.30 -15.27
CA ASN A 28 -47.65 -25.51 -16.35
C ASN A 28 -46.59 -24.81 -17.23
N PRO A 29 -46.38 -25.27 -18.48
CA PRO A 29 -45.36 -24.72 -19.38
C PRO A 29 -45.58 -23.25 -19.77
N GLU A 30 -46.83 -22.76 -19.77
CA GLU A 30 -47.16 -21.36 -20.08
C GLU A 30 -46.71 -20.40 -18.97
N THR A 31 -46.83 -20.82 -17.72
CA THR A 31 -46.41 -20.02 -16.56
C THR A 31 -44.89 -19.99 -16.43
N MET A 32 -44.22 -21.13 -16.69
CA MET A 32 -42.77 -21.19 -16.78
C MET A 32 -42.24 -20.33 -17.93
N LYS A 33 -42.90 -20.30 -19.09
CA LYS A 33 -42.53 -19.37 -20.18
C LYS A 33 -42.66 -17.91 -19.77
N LYS A 34 -43.67 -17.53 -18.99
CA LYS A 34 -43.84 -16.14 -18.50
C LYS A 34 -42.81 -15.76 -17.44
N ILE A 35 -42.46 -16.68 -16.53
CA ILE A 35 -41.41 -16.45 -15.53
C ILE A 35 -40.03 -16.38 -16.22
N THR A 36 -39.75 -17.27 -17.18
CA THR A 36 -38.53 -17.22 -17.98
C THR A 36 -38.47 -15.95 -18.85
N ALA A 37 -39.59 -15.49 -19.40
CA ALA A 37 -39.65 -14.23 -20.16
C ALA A 37 -39.48 -12.99 -19.28
N ILE A 38 -40.01 -12.98 -18.05
CA ILE A 38 -39.80 -11.88 -17.09
C ILE A 38 -38.36 -11.90 -16.56
N CYS A 39 -37.77 -13.07 -16.31
CA CYS A 39 -36.36 -13.20 -15.99
C CYS A 39 -35.46 -12.81 -17.17
N LEU A 40 -35.84 -13.10 -18.41
CA LEU A 40 -35.14 -12.61 -19.61
C LEU A 40 -35.28 -11.10 -19.77
N LEU A 41 -36.46 -10.53 -19.51
CA LEU A 41 -36.70 -9.08 -19.58
C LEU A 41 -35.92 -8.33 -18.49
N CYS A 42 -35.87 -8.87 -17.27
CA CYS A 42 -35.03 -8.36 -16.18
C CYS A 42 -33.53 -8.56 -16.47
N ALA A 43 -33.12 -9.67 -17.11
CA ALA A 43 -31.74 -9.88 -17.53
C ALA A 43 -31.34 -8.91 -18.66
N THR A 44 -32.25 -8.57 -19.58
CA THR A 44 -31.99 -7.58 -20.64
C THR A 44 -31.98 -6.14 -20.12
N SER A 45 -32.70 -5.82 -19.04
CA SER A 45 -32.61 -4.50 -18.39
C SER A 45 -31.42 -4.38 -17.42
N ILE A 46 -30.86 -5.50 -16.96
CA ILE A 46 -29.62 -5.52 -16.14
C ILE A 46 -28.37 -5.55 -17.05
N LEU A 47 -28.47 -6.06 -18.28
CA LEU A 47 -27.39 -6.04 -19.26
C LEU A 47 -27.24 -4.71 -20.03
N ALA A 48 -28.17 -3.76 -19.87
CA ALA A 48 -28.07 -2.43 -20.49
C ALA A 48 -27.27 -1.40 -19.65
N ASN A 49 -26.87 -1.75 -18.42
CA ASN A 49 -25.93 -0.96 -17.61
C ASN A 49 -24.53 -1.60 -17.53
N ALA A 50 -24.23 -2.55 -18.42
CA ALA A 50 -22.89 -3.08 -18.57
C ALA A 50 -22.07 -2.16 -19.51
N GLN A 51 -21.17 -1.40 -18.88
CA GLN A 51 -19.95 -0.81 -19.46
C GLN A 51 -20.14 0.28 -20.51
N ALA A 52 -20.03 1.52 -20.05
CA ALA A 52 -19.52 2.60 -20.86
C ALA A 52 -18.57 3.40 -19.97
N VAL A 53 -17.37 3.59 -20.50
CA VAL A 53 -16.14 3.76 -19.74
C VAL A 53 -15.42 5.02 -20.26
N GLY A 54 -14.57 5.64 -19.45
CA GLY A 54 -13.97 6.94 -19.77
C GLY A 54 -12.89 6.96 -20.85
N ASN A 55 -12.91 7.93 -21.76
CA ASN A 55 -11.96 7.97 -22.89
C ASN A 55 -10.75 8.87 -22.59
N CYS A 56 -9.55 8.28 -22.43
CA CYS A 56 -8.29 9.00 -22.17
C CYS A 56 -7.69 9.71 -23.40
N GLY A 57 -8.33 9.62 -24.56
CA GLY A 57 -7.98 10.39 -25.77
C GLY A 57 -8.97 11.53 -26.06
N GLU A 58 -9.79 11.92 -25.08
CA GLU A 58 -10.92 12.81 -25.25
C GLU A 58 -10.85 13.99 -24.27
N LEU A 59 -11.48 15.11 -24.66
CA LEU A 59 -11.64 16.28 -23.78
C LEU A 59 -12.50 15.93 -22.56
N PHE A 60 -12.20 16.53 -21.41
CA PHE A 60 -13.00 16.40 -20.19
C PHE A 60 -13.08 17.72 -19.43
N ILE A 61 -14.08 17.84 -18.56
CA ILE A 61 -14.29 18.99 -17.69
C ILE A 61 -13.24 18.92 -16.58
N SER A 62 -12.33 19.89 -16.55
CA SER A 62 -11.27 19.99 -15.54
C SER A 62 -11.66 20.87 -14.36
N GLU A 63 -12.60 21.79 -14.53
CA GLU A 63 -13.05 22.65 -13.44
C GLU A 63 -14.52 23.06 -13.60
N TYR A 64 -15.23 23.14 -12.48
CA TYR A 64 -16.60 23.62 -12.36
C TYR A 64 -16.67 24.65 -11.25
N VAL A 65 -17.29 25.79 -11.52
CA VAL A 65 -17.49 26.83 -10.52
C VAL A 65 -18.95 27.23 -10.46
N GLU A 66 -19.59 26.99 -9.32
CA GLU A 66 -20.81 27.70 -8.91
C GLU A 66 -20.45 28.71 -7.82
N GLY A 67 -19.99 29.87 -8.28
CA GLY A 67 -19.57 30.98 -7.45
C GLY A 67 -20.68 31.98 -7.14
N SER A 68 -20.32 33.06 -6.46
CA SER A 68 -21.26 34.11 -6.09
C SER A 68 -21.73 34.92 -7.29
N GLN A 69 -22.88 35.56 -7.13
CA GLN A 69 -23.52 36.34 -8.19
C GLN A 69 -23.84 35.52 -9.45
N LYS A 70 -22.98 35.63 -10.47
CA LYS A 70 -23.06 35.01 -11.80
C LYS A 70 -21.74 34.35 -12.18
N ASN A 71 -20.87 34.04 -11.21
CA ASN A 71 -19.61 33.35 -11.42
C ASN A 71 -19.86 31.85 -11.70
N GLN A 72 -20.44 31.59 -12.87
CA GLN A 72 -20.70 30.25 -13.40
C GLN A 72 -19.67 29.98 -14.48
N VAL A 73 -18.74 29.06 -14.22
CA VAL A 73 -17.60 28.77 -15.10
C VAL A 73 -17.41 27.26 -15.25
N ILE A 74 -17.06 26.84 -16.46
CA ILE A 74 -16.67 25.49 -16.81
C ILE A 74 -15.35 25.54 -17.57
N GLU A 75 -14.36 24.80 -17.09
CA GLU A 75 -13.09 24.58 -17.78
C GLU A 75 -13.06 23.19 -18.42
N ILE A 76 -12.55 23.10 -19.64
CA ILE A 76 -12.34 21.85 -20.37
C ILE A 76 -10.85 21.68 -20.64
N TYR A 77 -10.30 20.52 -20.34
CA TYR A 77 -8.90 20.21 -20.57
C TYR A 77 -8.69 19.24 -21.74
N ASN A 78 -7.60 19.44 -22.48
CA ASN A 78 -7.11 18.53 -23.51
C ASN A 78 -5.95 17.66 -22.99
N PRO A 79 -6.21 16.40 -22.59
CA PRO A 79 -5.15 15.50 -22.11
C PRO A 79 -4.26 14.95 -23.21
N THR A 80 -4.55 15.22 -24.49
CA THR A 80 -3.87 14.57 -25.61
C THR A 80 -2.59 15.28 -26.03
N GLU A 81 -1.75 14.59 -26.81
CA GLU A 81 -0.53 15.15 -27.43
C GLU A 81 -0.83 15.91 -28.73
N LYS A 82 -2.10 16.24 -28.99
CA LYS A 82 -2.55 16.86 -30.24
C LYS A 82 -3.52 17.99 -29.94
N ASP A 83 -3.45 19.02 -30.77
CA ASP A 83 -4.44 20.09 -30.74
C ASP A 83 -5.82 19.53 -31.16
N ILE A 84 -6.87 19.94 -30.45
CA ILE A 84 -8.24 19.47 -30.70
C ILE A 84 -9.10 20.63 -31.17
N ASN A 85 -9.76 20.45 -32.32
CA ASN A 85 -10.71 21.42 -32.85
C ASN A 85 -12.05 21.30 -32.11
N LEU A 86 -12.53 22.42 -31.56
CA LEU A 86 -13.72 22.45 -30.71
C LEU A 86 -15.05 22.46 -31.47
N SER A 87 -15.06 22.58 -32.80
CA SER A 87 -16.30 22.67 -33.61
C SER A 87 -17.22 21.43 -33.51
N GLN A 88 -16.69 20.30 -33.06
CA GLN A 88 -17.45 19.07 -32.84
C GLN A 88 -18.01 18.97 -31.42
N TYR A 89 -17.67 19.91 -30.53
CA TYR A 89 -17.97 19.84 -29.11
C TYR A 89 -19.00 20.88 -28.71
N THR A 90 -19.85 20.50 -27.77
CA THR A 90 -20.85 21.38 -27.17
C THR A 90 -20.98 21.10 -25.68
N LEU A 91 -21.26 22.13 -24.89
CA LEU A 91 -21.74 21.98 -23.53
C LEU A 91 -23.27 22.03 -23.53
N LYS A 92 -23.90 21.13 -22.78
CA LYS A 92 -25.36 21.11 -22.61
C LYS A 92 -25.70 21.18 -21.13
N ILE A 93 -26.45 22.20 -20.74
CA ILE A 93 -26.87 22.46 -19.36
C ILE A 93 -28.35 22.08 -19.23
N PHE A 94 -28.66 21.16 -18.32
CA PHE A 94 -29.98 20.62 -18.08
C PHE A 94 -30.54 21.16 -16.77
N LYS A 95 -31.55 22.01 -16.89
CA LYS A 95 -32.05 22.82 -15.79
C LYS A 95 -32.90 22.05 -14.78
N ASN A 96 -32.62 22.22 -13.49
CA ASN A 96 -33.41 21.78 -12.33
C ASN A 96 -33.88 20.31 -12.42
N GLY A 97 -33.01 19.41 -12.88
CA GLY A 97 -33.33 18.00 -13.10
C GLY A 97 -34.16 17.68 -14.36
N SER A 98 -34.20 18.57 -15.36
CA SER A 98 -34.82 18.26 -16.66
C SER A 98 -34.00 17.22 -17.44
N ALA A 99 -34.68 16.33 -18.18
CA ALA A 99 -34.06 15.41 -19.13
C ALA A 99 -34.09 15.91 -20.59
N THR A 100 -34.72 17.06 -20.84
CA THR A 100 -35.00 17.56 -22.20
C THR A 100 -34.77 19.06 -22.30
N ASN A 101 -34.63 19.58 -23.53
CA ASN A 101 -34.43 21.00 -23.85
C ASN A 101 -33.26 21.66 -23.09
N PRO A 102 -32.03 21.13 -23.20
CA PRO A 102 -30.88 21.76 -22.55
C PRO A 102 -30.56 23.12 -23.17
N GLU A 103 -29.96 24.00 -22.37
CA GLU A 103 -29.24 25.15 -22.91
C GLU A 103 -27.94 24.67 -23.55
N VAL A 104 -27.68 25.09 -24.78
CA VAL A 104 -26.52 24.62 -25.55
C VAL A 104 -25.50 25.76 -25.68
N ILE A 105 -24.28 25.50 -25.24
CA ILE A 105 -23.11 26.36 -25.46
C ILE A 105 -22.28 25.73 -26.57
N GLN A 106 -22.09 26.49 -27.64
CA GLN A 106 -21.26 26.10 -28.78
C GLN A 106 -19.83 26.57 -28.54
N PHE A 107 -18.87 25.69 -28.79
CA PHE A 107 -17.46 26.04 -28.73
C PHE A 107 -16.91 26.43 -30.09
N PHE A 108 -15.88 27.27 -30.09
CA PHE A 108 -15.17 27.69 -31.28
C PHE A 108 -13.66 27.65 -31.03
N GLY A 109 -12.88 27.48 -32.09
CA GLY A 109 -11.43 27.46 -32.01
C GLY A 109 -10.84 26.07 -31.77
N THR A 110 -9.66 26.07 -31.17
CA THR A 110 -8.81 24.90 -30.97
C THR A 110 -8.21 24.99 -29.58
N ILE A 111 -8.27 23.91 -28.82
CA ILE A 111 -7.54 23.74 -27.56
C ILE A 111 -6.21 23.07 -27.89
N LEU A 112 -5.08 23.66 -27.47
CA LEU A 112 -3.77 23.09 -27.74
C LEU A 112 -3.57 21.80 -26.93
N SER A 113 -2.61 20.98 -27.35
CA SER A 113 -2.14 19.83 -26.57
C SER A 113 -1.80 20.26 -25.12
N LYS A 114 -2.34 19.56 -24.12
CA LYS A 114 -2.13 19.84 -22.67
C LYS A 114 -2.59 21.21 -22.20
N ASP A 115 -3.51 21.82 -22.93
CA ASP A 115 -4.06 23.14 -22.64
C ASP A 115 -5.52 23.03 -22.16
N VAL A 116 -6.07 24.15 -21.69
CA VAL A 116 -7.46 24.27 -21.24
C VAL A 116 -8.27 25.23 -22.12
N PHE A 117 -9.59 25.16 -22.00
CA PHE A 117 -10.53 26.12 -22.56
C PHE A 117 -11.58 26.48 -21.51
N VAL A 118 -11.60 27.74 -21.08
CA VAL A 118 -12.46 28.25 -20.01
C VAL A 118 -13.67 28.95 -20.61
N CYS A 119 -14.88 28.57 -20.19
CA CYS A 119 -16.11 29.22 -20.60
C CYS A 119 -16.98 29.63 -19.40
N GLY A 120 -17.56 30.83 -19.44
CA GLY A 120 -18.31 31.36 -18.29
C GLY A 120 -19.46 32.30 -18.64
N ASN A 121 -20.18 32.76 -17.62
CA ASN A 121 -21.29 33.71 -17.77
C ASN A 121 -20.80 35.10 -18.19
N ASP A 122 -21.45 35.75 -19.15
CA ASP A 122 -21.10 37.12 -19.58
C ASP A 122 -21.46 38.22 -18.57
N GLN A 123 -22.17 37.87 -17.50
CA GLN A 123 -22.49 38.73 -16.35
C GLN A 123 -21.69 38.38 -15.09
N ALA A 124 -20.71 37.47 -15.19
CA ALA A 124 -19.78 37.17 -14.09
C ALA A 124 -18.96 38.41 -13.72
N GLU A 125 -18.25 38.33 -12.59
CA GLU A 125 -17.34 39.41 -12.19
C GLU A 125 -16.23 39.63 -13.23
N ALA A 126 -15.77 40.88 -13.36
CA ALA A 126 -14.80 41.25 -14.40
C ALA A 126 -13.49 40.46 -14.32
N ALA A 127 -13.07 40.05 -13.12
CA ALA A 127 -11.89 39.21 -12.92
C ALA A 127 -12.10 37.79 -13.47
N VAL A 128 -13.30 37.23 -13.32
CA VAL A 128 -13.66 35.90 -13.83
C VAL A 128 -13.80 35.92 -15.35
N ILE A 129 -14.44 36.96 -15.90
CA ILE A 129 -14.54 37.16 -17.36
C ILE A 129 -13.14 37.23 -18.00
N ALA A 130 -12.16 37.81 -17.31
CA ALA A 130 -10.79 37.90 -17.82
C ALA A 130 -10.05 36.56 -17.90
N LEU A 131 -10.51 35.53 -17.17
CA LEU A 131 -9.99 34.16 -17.23
C LEU A 131 -10.69 33.30 -18.31
N CYS A 132 -11.80 33.77 -18.88
CA CYS A 132 -12.60 33.01 -19.84
C CYS A 132 -12.12 33.20 -21.29
N ASP A 133 -11.94 32.10 -22.02
CA ASP A 133 -11.76 32.11 -23.48
C ASP A 133 -13.05 32.45 -24.23
N ALA A 134 -14.19 32.12 -23.64
CA ALA A 134 -15.51 32.46 -24.17
C ALA A 134 -16.51 32.76 -23.05
N THR A 135 -17.44 33.67 -23.32
CA THR A 135 -18.55 33.97 -22.41
C THR A 135 -19.90 33.98 -23.11
N ALA A 136 -20.96 33.65 -22.38
CA ALA A 136 -22.33 33.73 -22.89
C ALA A 136 -23.36 33.95 -21.77
N SER A 137 -24.39 34.75 -22.03
CA SER A 137 -25.48 35.01 -21.08
C SER A 137 -26.28 33.77 -20.68
N ASN A 138 -26.35 32.77 -21.56
CA ASN A 138 -26.98 31.47 -21.29
C ASN A 138 -26.01 30.46 -20.66
N HIS A 139 -24.77 30.83 -20.35
CA HIS A 139 -23.86 30.03 -19.51
C HIS A 139 -24.22 30.26 -18.04
N SER A 140 -25.43 29.87 -17.66
CA SER A 140 -25.92 30.02 -16.29
C SER A 140 -26.29 28.65 -15.77
N PHE A 141 -25.92 28.31 -14.54
CA PHE A 141 -26.30 27.06 -13.89
C PHE A 141 -26.29 27.20 -12.37
N GLY A 142 -26.99 26.30 -11.69
CA GLY A 142 -26.92 26.12 -10.24
C GLY A 142 -26.56 24.68 -9.87
N GLY A 143 -26.37 24.43 -8.59
CA GLY A 143 -25.85 23.15 -8.09
C GLY A 143 -26.76 21.96 -8.35
N ASP A 144 -28.02 22.20 -8.73
CA ASP A 144 -29.02 21.20 -9.12
C ASP A 144 -29.20 21.04 -10.65
N ASP A 145 -28.36 21.70 -11.45
CA ASP A 145 -28.32 21.58 -12.91
C ASP A 145 -27.26 20.56 -13.36
N ALA A 146 -27.64 19.62 -14.23
CA ALA A 146 -26.68 18.68 -14.80
C ALA A 146 -25.98 19.30 -16.02
N ILE A 147 -24.67 19.13 -16.14
CA ILE A 147 -23.85 19.68 -17.22
C ILE A 147 -23.15 18.55 -17.94
N GLY A 148 -23.42 18.38 -19.24
CA GLY A 148 -22.77 17.38 -20.08
C GLY A 148 -21.89 18.02 -21.14
N LEU A 149 -20.68 17.48 -21.31
CA LEU A 149 -19.80 17.74 -22.45
C LEU A 149 -20.10 16.72 -23.54
N TYR A 150 -20.36 17.19 -24.76
CA TYR A 150 -20.74 16.35 -25.90
C TYR A 150 -19.77 16.50 -27.06
N LYS A 151 -19.51 15.40 -27.77
CA LYS A 151 -18.81 15.37 -29.07
C LYS A 151 -19.71 14.74 -30.13
N ASN A 152 -20.01 15.46 -31.21
CA ASN A 152 -20.94 15.00 -32.27
C ASN A 152 -22.25 14.41 -31.67
N ASP A 153 -22.84 15.14 -30.72
CA ASP A 153 -24.04 14.75 -29.95
C ASP A 153 -23.93 13.49 -29.06
N THR A 154 -22.72 12.92 -28.90
CA THR A 154 -22.44 11.86 -27.91
C THR A 154 -21.95 12.47 -26.61
N LEU A 155 -22.57 12.14 -25.48
CA LEU A 155 -22.10 12.55 -24.15
C LEU A 155 -20.75 11.90 -23.86
N ILE A 156 -19.75 12.70 -23.50
CA ILE A 156 -18.39 12.23 -23.22
C ILE A 156 -17.97 12.47 -21.77
N ASP A 157 -18.43 13.55 -21.13
CA ASP A 157 -18.13 13.85 -19.73
C ASP A 157 -19.30 14.57 -19.05
N ILE A 158 -19.43 14.46 -17.73
CA ILE A 158 -20.62 14.98 -17.03
C ILE A 158 -20.36 15.42 -15.58
N ILE A 159 -21.11 16.44 -15.18
CA ILE A 159 -21.36 16.86 -13.80
C ILE A 159 -22.86 16.76 -13.52
N GLY A 160 -23.24 16.06 -12.44
CA GLY A 160 -24.62 15.76 -12.10
C GLY A 160 -25.30 14.73 -13.02
N GLU A 161 -26.55 14.38 -12.71
CA GLU A 161 -27.30 13.34 -13.44
C GLU A 161 -28.48 13.94 -14.23
N ILE A 162 -28.45 13.79 -15.56
CA ILE A 162 -29.49 14.32 -16.45
C ILE A 162 -30.85 13.70 -16.11
N GLY A 163 -31.85 14.54 -15.88
CA GLY A 163 -33.21 14.09 -15.52
C GLY A 163 -33.43 13.85 -14.03
N ILE A 164 -32.42 14.09 -13.18
CA ILE A 164 -32.52 13.94 -11.72
C ILE A 164 -32.28 15.28 -11.05
N ASN A 165 -33.13 15.64 -10.09
CA ASN A 165 -32.93 16.82 -9.25
C ASN A 165 -32.32 16.36 -7.91
N PRO A 166 -31.09 16.78 -7.56
CA PRO A 166 -30.41 16.39 -6.32
C PRO A 166 -30.93 17.13 -5.07
N GLY A 167 -31.86 18.08 -5.24
CA GLY A 167 -32.37 18.92 -4.19
C GLY A 167 -31.53 20.19 -3.97
N GLN A 168 -31.86 20.91 -2.91
CA GLN A 168 -31.37 22.28 -2.68
C GLN A 168 -29.89 22.40 -2.32
N THR A 169 -29.20 21.28 -2.09
CA THR A 169 -27.77 21.21 -1.76
C THR A 169 -26.92 20.85 -2.97
N GLY A 170 -27.52 20.53 -4.12
CA GLY A 170 -26.78 19.95 -5.24
C GLY A 170 -26.33 18.51 -4.99
N TRP A 171 -25.55 17.95 -5.92
CA TRP A 171 -24.97 16.62 -5.77
C TRP A 171 -23.83 16.65 -4.75
N GLN A 172 -23.78 15.65 -3.86
CA GLN A 172 -22.66 15.49 -2.95
C GLN A 172 -21.42 15.02 -3.72
N VAL A 173 -20.28 15.65 -3.45
CA VAL A 173 -18.97 15.36 -4.06
C VAL A 173 -17.95 15.32 -2.92
N GLY A 174 -17.37 14.15 -2.63
CA GLY A 174 -16.47 13.99 -1.48
C GLY A 174 -17.07 14.51 -0.16
N THR A 175 -16.39 15.49 0.45
CA THR A 175 -16.83 16.18 1.68
C THR A 175 -17.72 17.40 1.45
N GLY A 176 -17.95 17.81 0.20
CA GLY A 176 -18.76 18.96 -0.17
C GLY A 176 -19.83 18.65 -1.21
N PHE A 177 -20.19 19.63 -2.02
CA PHE A 177 -21.33 19.57 -2.94
C PHE A 177 -21.05 20.34 -4.23
N THR A 178 -21.87 20.13 -5.27
CA THR A 178 -21.87 21.02 -6.45
C THR A 178 -22.36 22.42 -6.12
N LYS A 179 -23.19 22.57 -5.08
CA LYS A 179 -23.75 23.87 -4.71
C LYS A 179 -22.77 24.76 -3.97
N ASP A 180 -22.64 26.01 -4.43
CA ASP A 180 -21.86 27.08 -3.77
C ASP A 180 -20.40 26.63 -3.51
N GLN A 181 -19.79 25.95 -4.50
CA GLN A 181 -18.44 25.39 -4.42
C GLN A 181 -17.76 25.45 -5.80
N THR A 182 -16.42 25.38 -5.77
CA THR A 182 -15.59 25.09 -6.94
C THR A 182 -15.19 23.60 -6.88
N LEU A 183 -15.25 22.91 -8.00
CA LEU A 183 -14.79 21.53 -8.15
C LEU A 183 -13.65 21.50 -9.14
N VAL A 184 -12.49 21.02 -8.70
CA VAL A 184 -11.30 20.85 -9.55
C VAL A 184 -11.11 19.37 -9.80
N ARG A 185 -10.96 18.97 -11.06
CA ARG A 185 -10.71 17.57 -11.42
C ARG A 185 -9.36 17.17 -10.83
N ARG A 186 -9.26 15.97 -10.24
CA ARG A 186 -7.99 15.51 -9.67
C ARG A 186 -6.96 15.25 -10.77
N PHE A 187 -5.69 15.48 -10.46
CA PHE A 187 -4.58 15.28 -11.40
C PHE A 187 -4.41 13.81 -11.86
N ASP A 188 -4.94 12.84 -11.10
CA ASP A 188 -4.86 11.41 -11.42
C ASP A 188 -5.90 10.95 -12.44
N VAL A 189 -6.85 11.82 -12.81
CA VAL A 189 -7.86 11.61 -13.84
C VAL A 189 -7.24 11.84 -15.22
N ARG A 190 -7.40 10.86 -16.11
CA ARG A 190 -6.68 10.82 -17.41
C ARG A 190 -7.60 10.99 -18.61
N GLY A 191 -8.90 11.18 -18.41
CA GLY A 191 -9.88 11.21 -19.48
C GLY A 191 -11.31 11.48 -19.02
N SER A 192 -12.17 11.70 -20.01
CA SER A 192 -13.61 11.96 -19.87
C SER A 192 -14.38 10.83 -19.19
N THR A 193 -15.42 11.13 -18.40
CA THR A 193 -16.27 10.15 -17.69
C THR A 193 -17.76 10.52 -17.85
N PRO A 194 -18.52 9.87 -18.76
CA PRO A 194 -19.89 10.29 -19.11
C PRO A 194 -20.97 9.85 -18.11
N TYR A 195 -20.60 9.36 -16.93
CA TYR A 195 -21.51 8.88 -15.90
C TYR A 195 -21.22 9.53 -14.56
N TRP A 196 -22.20 10.23 -14.01
CA TRP A 196 -22.03 10.94 -12.75
C TRP A 196 -21.74 10.01 -11.57
N THR A 197 -22.31 8.80 -11.56
CA THR A 197 -22.03 7.79 -10.53
C THR A 197 -20.56 7.38 -10.44
N GLN A 198 -19.76 7.67 -11.47
CA GLN A 198 -18.31 7.48 -11.48
C GLN A 198 -17.58 8.83 -11.33
N SER A 199 -17.98 9.80 -12.16
CA SER A 199 -17.38 11.15 -12.19
C SER A 199 -17.42 11.83 -10.81
N VAL A 200 -18.41 11.55 -9.96
CA VAL A 200 -18.51 12.11 -8.60
C VAL A 200 -17.27 11.88 -7.71
N PHE A 201 -16.45 10.86 -7.99
CA PHE A 201 -15.24 10.55 -7.21
C PHE A 201 -13.95 11.16 -7.78
N GLU A 202 -14.05 11.93 -8.86
CA GLU A 202 -12.93 12.43 -9.66
C GLU A 202 -12.57 13.89 -9.36
N TRP A 203 -13.14 14.48 -8.29
CA TRP A 203 -13.06 15.91 -8.00
C TRP A 203 -12.55 16.21 -6.60
N ASP A 204 -11.68 17.21 -6.50
CA ASP A 204 -11.38 17.91 -5.26
C ASP A 204 -12.33 19.08 -5.09
N VAL A 205 -12.85 19.25 -3.87
CA VAL A 205 -13.81 20.31 -3.56
C VAL A 205 -13.08 21.50 -2.95
N ARG A 206 -13.34 22.68 -3.50
CA ARG A 206 -12.80 23.96 -3.09
C ARG A 206 -13.93 24.90 -2.61
N PRO A 207 -13.60 25.90 -1.77
CA PRO A 207 -14.57 26.92 -1.38
C PRO A 207 -15.22 27.62 -2.58
N MET A 208 -16.39 28.22 -2.35
CA MET A 208 -17.06 29.09 -3.32
C MET A 208 -16.13 30.20 -3.81
N ASP A 209 -16.19 30.51 -5.11
CA ASP A 209 -15.34 31.52 -5.76
C ASP A 209 -13.83 31.25 -5.63
N ASP A 210 -13.42 30.00 -5.47
CA ASP A 210 -12.04 29.61 -5.71
C ASP A 210 -11.81 29.55 -7.23
N PHE A 211 -10.79 30.26 -7.69
CA PHE A 211 -10.40 30.38 -9.10
C PHE A 211 -8.90 30.13 -9.28
N SER A 212 -8.22 29.55 -8.28
CA SER A 212 -6.77 29.39 -8.29
C SER A 212 -6.25 28.53 -9.43
N ASP A 213 -7.08 27.60 -9.90
CA ASP A 213 -6.71 26.58 -10.88
C ASP A 213 -7.22 26.92 -12.29
N LEU A 214 -8.16 27.86 -12.43
CA LEU A 214 -8.67 28.30 -13.74
C LEU A 214 -7.54 28.78 -14.66
N GLY A 215 -7.54 28.26 -15.89
CA GLY A 215 -6.54 28.55 -16.91
C GLY A 215 -5.40 27.54 -16.93
N SER A 216 -5.40 26.52 -16.07
CA SER A 216 -4.41 25.44 -16.12
C SER A 216 -4.91 24.14 -15.51
N HIS A 217 -4.63 23.03 -16.17
CA HIS A 217 -4.85 21.71 -15.59
C HIS A 217 -3.71 20.77 -15.96
N SER A 218 -3.35 19.87 -15.05
CA SER A 218 -2.33 18.86 -15.29
C SER A 218 -2.86 17.48 -14.92
N SER A 219 -2.75 16.54 -15.85
CA SER A 219 -3.03 15.11 -15.62
C SER A 219 -1.74 14.30 -15.69
N VAL A 220 -1.61 13.22 -14.91
CA VAL A 220 -0.44 12.31 -14.96
C VAL A 220 -0.11 11.91 -16.42
N THR A 221 1.04 12.38 -16.93
CA THR A 221 1.51 12.15 -18.32
C THR A 221 2.42 10.93 -18.44
N THR A 222 2.97 10.44 -17.34
CA THR A 222 3.69 9.16 -17.32
C THR A 222 2.68 8.03 -17.46
N ARG A 223 2.74 7.35 -18.60
CA ARG A 223 1.98 6.13 -18.84
C ARG A 223 2.53 5.04 -17.93
N GLU A 224 2.14 5.03 -16.66
CA GLU A 224 2.13 3.78 -15.90
C GLU A 224 1.36 2.78 -16.75
N VAL A 225 2.06 1.78 -17.27
CA VAL A 225 1.46 0.78 -18.13
C VAL A 225 0.69 -0.17 -17.22
N ARG A 226 -0.54 0.24 -16.90
CA ARG A 226 -1.52 -0.56 -16.15
C ARG A 226 -1.87 -1.82 -16.92
N ARG A 227 -1.71 -2.96 -16.28
CA ARG A 227 -1.88 -4.29 -16.87
C ARG A 227 -2.81 -5.14 -16.04
N ILE A 228 -3.52 -6.01 -16.73
CA ILE A 228 -4.17 -7.15 -16.09
C ILE A 228 -3.63 -8.45 -16.67
N LEU A 229 -3.49 -9.41 -15.77
CA LEU A 229 -3.13 -10.79 -16.03
C LEU A 229 -4.43 -11.59 -16.21
N VAL A 230 -4.55 -12.40 -17.26
CA VAL A 230 -5.76 -13.21 -17.51
C VAL A 230 -5.38 -14.64 -17.82
N VAL A 231 -5.99 -15.58 -17.10
CA VAL A 231 -5.87 -17.02 -17.36
C VAL A 231 -7.18 -17.53 -17.95
N PHE A 232 -7.14 -18.23 -19.09
CA PHE A 232 -8.34 -18.80 -19.71
C PHE A 232 -8.62 -20.24 -19.23
N LYS A 233 -9.90 -20.59 -19.11
CA LYS A 233 -10.36 -21.94 -18.77
C LYS A 233 -9.97 -22.98 -19.82
N ASP A 234 -10.05 -22.60 -21.10
CA ASP A 234 -9.55 -23.45 -22.18
C ASP A 234 -8.03 -23.23 -22.34
N PRO A 235 -7.22 -24.24 -22.02
CA PRO A 235 -5.76 -24.17 -22.18
C PRO A 235 -5.31 -24.03 -23.64
N ASN A 236 -6.17 -24.38 -24.60
CA ASN A 236 -5.88 -24.34 -26.04
C ASN A 236 -6.66 -23.23 -26.76
N ILE A 237 -7.11 -22.20 -26.02
CA ILE A 237 -7.86 -21.07 -26.59
C ILE A 237 -7.12 -20.47 -27.80
N SER A 238 -7.83 -20.22 -28.89
CA SER A 238 -7.22 -19.69 -30.11
C SER A 238 -6.85 -18.21 -29.96
N LEU A 239 -5.79 -17.75 -30.65
CA LEU A 239 -5.44 -16.31 -30.67
C LEU A 239 -6.58 -15.42 -31.18
N VAL A 240 -7.47 -15.96 -32.02
CA VAL A 240 -8.66 -15.25 -32.50
C VAL A 240 -9.64 -15.02 -31.34
N ASP A 241 -9.87 -16.03 -30.51
CA ASP A 241 -10.75 -15.92 -29.35
C ASP A 241 -10.16 -15.02 -28.26
N VAL A 242 -8.83 -15.04 -28.08
CA VAL A 242 -8.10 -14.14 -27.18
C VAL A 242 -8.22 -12.68 -27.65
N GLN A 243 -8.07 -12.42 -28.95
CA GLN A 243 -8.26 -11.07 -29.50
C GLN A 243 -9.71 -10.61 -29.40
N ALA A 244 -10.67 -11.52 -29.59
CA ALA A 244 -12.09 -11.24 -29.41
C ALA A 244 -12.41 -10.93 -27.93
N PHE A 245 -11.83 -11.68 -26.98
CA PHE A 245 -11.91 -11.38 -25.56
C PHE A 245 -11.33 -9.99 -25.25
N ALA A 246 -10.13 -9.69 -25.76
CA ALA A 246 -9.47 -8.42 -25.52
C ALA A 246 -10.34 -7.24 -25.98
N THR A 247 -10.85 -7.34 -27.20
CA THR A 247 -11.70 -6.31 -27.81
C THR A 247 -12.98 -6.08 -27.03
N ARG A 248 -13.63 -7.14 -26.53
CA ARG A 248 -14.89 -7.01 -25.77
C ARG A 248 -14.72 -6.49 -24.35
N ASN A 249 -13.53 -6.64 -23.78
CA ASN A 249 -13.22 -6.19 -22.41
C ASN A 249 -12.42 -4.87 -22.40
N ASP A 250 -12.29 -4.24 -23.57
CA ASP A 250 -11.50 -3.04 -23.78
C ASP A 250 -10.04 -3.16 -23.32
N LEU A 251 -9.44 -4.28 -23.68
CA LEU A 251 -8.08 -4.64 -23.36
C LEU A 251 -7.24 -4.67 -24.62
N ILE A 252 -5.97 -4.34 -24.47
CA ILE A 252 -4.98 -4.45 -25.55
C ILE A 252 -4.05 -5.60 -25.19
N LEU A 253 -4.00 -6.64 -26.02
CA LEU A 253 -3.08 -7.76 -25.80
C LEU A 253 -1.63 -7.23 -25.78
N ASP A 254 -0.96 -7.37 -24.65
CA ASP A 254 0.44 -6.96 -24.45
C ASP A 254 1.37 -8.15 -24.65
N HIS A 255 1.00 -9.30 -24.07
CA HIS A 255 1.82 -10.51 -24.14
C HIS A 255 0.96 -11.78 -24.23
N SER A 256 1.38 -12.73 -25.05
CA SER A 256 0.78 -14.07 -25.17
C SER A 256 1.75 -15.16 -24.68
N PRO A 257 1.24 -16.28 -24.13
CA PRO A 257 2.05 -17.48 -23.86
C PRO A 257 2.79 -17.94 -25.13
N SER A 258 3.99 -18.50 -24.99
CA SER A 258 4.72 -19.02 -26.16
C SER A 258 3.99 -20.22 -26.77
N SER A 259 4.19 -20.47 -28.07
CA SER A 259 3.52 -21.57 -28.79
C SER A 259 4.13 -22.96 -28.54
N SER A 260 5.13 -23.08 -27.67
CA SER A 260 5.95 -24.29 -27.49
C SER A 260 5.56 -25.17 -26.28
N LEU A 261 4.31 -25.05 -25.80
CA LEU A 261 3.88 -25.56 -24.48
C LEU A 261 3.20 -26.92 -24.55
N PRO A 262 3.26 -27.74 -23.50
CA PRO A 262 2.52 -28.99 -23.43
C PRO A 262 1.01 -28.77 -23.57
N GLN A 263 0.35 -29.52 -24.45
CA GLN A 263 -1.11 -29.46 -24.60
C GLN A 263 -1.84 -29.81 -23.29
N GLY A 264 -2.85 -29.00 -22.91
CA GLY A 264 -3.78 -29.31 -21.82
C GLY A 264 -3.64 -28.49 -20.52
N TYR A 265 -2.73 -27.52 -20.43
CA TYR A 265 -2.53 -26.68 -19.24
C TYR A 265 -2.96 -25.21 -19.45
N SER A 266 -3.54 -24.60 -18.42
CA SER A 266 -4.17 -23.27 -18.50
C SER A 266 -3.12 -22.15 -18.34
N TRP A 267 -3.02 -21.26 -19.34
CA TRP A 267 -1.94 -20.26 -19.46
C TRP A 267 -2.41 -18.82 -19.23
N THR A 268 -1.43 -17.96 -18.97
CA THR A 268 -1.63 -16.54 -18.66
C THR A 268 -1.31 -15.63 -19.84
N TYR A 269 -2.26 -14.77 -20.19
CA TYR A 269 -2.12 -13.66 -21.14
C TYR A 269 -2.01 -12.34 -20.36
N ILE A 270 -1.20 -11.41 -20.87
CA ILE A 270 -1.06 -10.07 -20.28
C ILE A 270 -1.74 -9.07 -21.20
N PHE A 271 -2.59 -8.24 -20.62
CA PHE A 271 -3.31 -7.20 -21.31
C PHE A 271 -2.99 -5.84 -20.71
N LYS A 272 -2.81 -4.81 -21.54
CA LYS A 272 -2.91 -3.41 -21.10
C LYS A 272 -4.38 -3.05 -20.99
N ILE A 273 -4.69 -2.22 -20.01
CA ILE A 273 -6.00 -1.60 -19.91
C ILE A 273 -6.14 -0.60 -21.08
N GLY A 274 -7.13 -0.84 -21.95
CA GLY A 274 -7.39 0.00 -23.12
C GLY A 274 -8.25 1.22 -22.78
N PRO A 275 -8.28 2.24 -23.64
CA PRO A 275 -9.21 3.37 -23.57
C PRO A 275 -10.59 2.86 -24.01
N PRO A 276 -11.37 2.38 -23.04
CA PRO A 276 -12.02 3.33 -22.16
C PRO A 276 -11.89 3.02 -20.65
N ARG A 277 -11.12 2.00 -20.23
CA ARG A 277 -10.90 1.64 -18.80
C ARG A 277 -9.66 2.27 -18.16
N CYS A 278 -8.95 3.13 -18.88
CA CYS A 278 -7.67 3.69 -18.46
C CYS A 278 -7.71 4.55 -17.18
N ASN A 279 -8.87 5.09 -16.80
CA ASN A 279 -9.06 5.77 -15.51
C ASN A 279 -9.22 4.77 -14.36
N MET A 280 -9.74 3.57 -14.61
CA MET A 280 -9.94 2.55 -13.59
C MET A 280 -8.62 2.00 -13.07
N ASP A 281 -8.61 1.70 -11.77
CA ASP A 281 -7.55 0.94 -11.16
C ASP A 281 -7.47 -0.49 -11.77
N PRO A 282 -6.26 -1.09 -11.86
CA PRO A 282 -6.10 -2.42 -12.44
C PRO A 282 -6.84 -3.53 -11.69
N ALA A 283 -6.94 -3.45 -10.36
CA ALA A 283 -7.67 -4.45 -9.57
C ALA A 283 -9.19 -4.37 -9.84
N THR A 284 -9.73 -3.17 -9.97
CA THR A 284 -11.12 -2.91 -10.35
C THR A 284 -11.41 -3.46 -11.76
N THR A 285 -10.53 -3.18 -12.71
CA THR A 285 -10.62 -3.70 -14.08
C THR A 285 -10.55 -5.23 -14.11
N ALA A 286 -9.66 -5.83 -13.32
CA ALA A 286 -9.53 -7.28 -13.21
C ALA A 286 -10.79 -7.93 -12.62
N GLY A 287 -11.36 -7.36 -11.56
CA GLY A 287 -12.60 -7.83 -10.96
C GLY A 287 -13.77 -7.82 -11.93
N ASP A 288 -13.94 -6.73 -12.69
CA ASP A 288 -14.98 -6.61 -13.70
C ASP A 288 -14.87 -7.69 -14.78
N VAL A 289 -13.66 -7.87 -15.33
CA VAL A 289 -13.40 -8.87 -16.37
C VAL A 289 -13.62 -10.29 -15.85
N PHE A 290 -13.22 -10.58 -14.61
CA PHE A 290 -13.46 -11.88 -14.00
C PHE A 290 -14.95 -12.20 -13.87
N VAL A 291 -15.74 -11.22 -13.44
CA VAL A 291 -17.19 -11.37 -13.28
C VAL A 291 -17.89 -11.48 -14.63
N SER A 292 -17.52 -10.65 -15.61
CA SER A 292 -18.20 -10.62 -16.92
C SER A 292 -17.85 -11.80 -17.83
N GLU A 293 -16.64 -12.35 -17.70
CA GLU A 293 -16.15 -13.41 -18.59
C GLU A 293 -15.95 -14.75 -17.87
N ILE A 294 -16.60 -14.95 -16.71
CA ILE A 294 -16.43 -16.13 -15.83
C ILE A 294 -16.57 -17.48 -16.55
N ASN A 295 -17.24 -17.55 -17.70
CA ASN A 295 -17.39 -18.79 -18.48
C ASN A 295 -16.14 -19.18 -19.27
N ILE A 296 -15.26 -18.22 -19.57
CA ILE A 296 -14.05 -18.43 -20.38
C ILE A 296 -12.76 -18.07 -19.64
N VAL A 297 -12.82 -17.21 -18.61
CA VAL A 297 -11.66 -16.92 -17.75
C VAL A 297 -11.66 -17.74 -16.46
N LYS A 298 -10.47 -18.13 -16.04
CA LYS A 298 -10.17 -18.89 -14.83
C LYS A 298 -9.64 -17.96 -13.71
N ILE A 299 -8.81 -16.97 -14.05
CA ILE A 299 -8.20 -16.00 -13.12
C ILE A 299 -8.02 -14.67 -13.86
N VAL A 300 -8.23 -13.54 -13.16
CA VAL A 300 -7.83 -12.21 -13.64
C VAL A 300 -7.23 -11.40 -12.47
N GLU A 301 -6.10 -10.73 -12.67
CA GLU A 301 -5.42 -9.92 -11.64
C GLU A 301 -4.93 -8.60 -12.23
N GLY A 302 -4.90 -7.51 -11.45
CA GLY A 302 -4.35 -6.22 -11.86
C GLY A 302 -2.92 -6.00 -11.35
N ASP A 303 -2.14 -5.17 -12.03
CA ASP A 303 -0.90 -4.63 -11.46
C ASP A 303 -1.19 -3.67 -10.31
N ARG A 304 -0.39 -3.74 -9.25
CA ARG A 304 -0.53 -2.83 -8.11
C ARG A 304 0.13 -1.51 -8.47
N LYS A 305 -0.66 -0.43 -8.47
CA LYS A 305 -0.20 0.94 -8.73
C LYS A 305 0.87 1.36 -7.74
N ALA A 306 1.88 2.10 -8.22
CA ALA A 306 2.51 3.12 -7.41
C ALA A 306 1.49 4.25 -7.26
N PHE A 307 1.06 4.48 -6.03
CA PHE A 307 0.22 5.61 -5.68
C PHE A 307 1.14 6.58 -4.94
N THR A 308 1.39 7.76 -5.49
CA THR A 308 1.86 8.90 -4.71
C THR A 308 0.72 9.91 -4.63
N PRO A 309 0.11 10.05 -3.44
CA PRO A 309 -0.68 11.22 -3.14
C PRO A 309 -0.27 11.78 -1.79
N ASP A 310 0.28 12.99 -1.78
CA ASP A 310 0.06 14.01 -0.74
C ASP A 310 0.11 13.57 0.74
N ALA A 311 0.82 12.50 1.07
CA ALA A 311 0.54 11.73 2.29
C ALA A 311 1.09 12.39 3.57
N CYS A 312 2.00 13.35 3.40
CA CYS A 312 2.63 14.12 4.48
C CYS A 312 2.42 15.63 4.38
N LEU A 313 1.67 16.14 3.39
CA LEU A 313 1.51 17.60 3.19
C LEU A 313 0.84 18.31 4.36
N ASN A 314 0.09 17.58 5.20
CA ASN A 314 -0.63 18.12 6.35
C ASN A 314 0.07 17.86 7.70
N ILE A 315 1.29 17.29 7.71
CA ILE A 315 2.05 17.08 8.95
C ILE A 315 2.94 18.30 9.19
N ASN A 316 2.55 19.14 10.15
CA ASN A 316 3.17 20.44 10.35
C ASN A 316 4.64 20.35 10.76
N GLU A 317 5.08 19.24 11.38
CA GLU A 317 6.47 19.04 11.81
C GLU A 317 7.47 19.16 10.64
N PHE A 318 7.10 18.79 9.41
CA PHE A 318 7.93 19.02 8.22
C PHE A 318 8.04 20.51 7.84
N SER A 319 6.99 21.29 8.09
CA SER A 319 6.93 22.72 7.78
C SER A 319 7.61 23.61 8.83
N LEU A 320 7.80 23.10 10.06
CA LEU A 320 8.47 23.80 11.15
C LEU A 320 9.98 23.98 10.90
N GLY A 321 10.60 23.13 10.07
CA GLY A 321 12.00 23.25 9.65
C GLY A 321 12.22 24.15 8.42
N ALA A 322 11.42 23.96 7.37
CA ALA A 322 11.69 24.57 6.05
C ALA A 322 11.57 26.10 5.98
N SER A 323 10.92 26.74 6.95
CA SER A 323 10.60 28.18 6.90
C SER A 323 11.66 29.13 7.50
N ASN A 324 12.77 28.64 8.06
CA ASN A 324 13.78 29.49 8.75
C ASN A 324 15.26 29.08 8.59
N GLY A 325 15.62 28.28 7.56
CA GLY A 325 16.99 27.78 7.41
C GLY A 325 17.38 26.71 8.45
N ILE A 326 16.36 26.01 8.97
CA ILE A 326 16.50 24.88 9.87
C ILE A 326 16.48 23.60 9.02
N PRO A 327 17.35 22.61 9.28
CA PRO A 327 17.36 21.35 8.53
C PRO A 327 16.05 20.58 8.62
N ASP A 328 15.78 19.75 7.61
CA ASP A 328 14.76 18.72 7.64
C ASP A 328 15.17 17.61 8.60
N TYR A 329 14.63 17.69 9.82
CA TYR A 329 14.92 16.76 10.90
C TYR A 329 14.19 15.41 10.76
N LEU A 330 13.27 15.29 9.80
CA LEU A 330 12.45 14.10 9.57
C LEU A 330 12.77 13.41 8.24
N TRP A 331 14.00 13.57 7.74
CA TRP A 331 14.45 12.94 6.49
C TRP A 331 14.22 11.43 6.49
N HIS A 332 14.34 10.75 7.64
CA HIS A 332 14.09 9.33 7.78
C HIS A 332 12.63 8.90 7.50
N ILE A 333 11.68 9.83 7.61
CA ILE A 333 10.27 9.65 7.25
C ILE A 333 10.04 10.05 5.79
N ARG A 334 10.70 11.13 5.35
CA ARG A 334 10.62 11.69 4.00
C ARG A 334 11.84 12.55 3.69
N ASN A 335 12.62 12.16 2.70
CA ASN A 335 13.82 12.83 2.24
C ASN A 335 13.61 13.35 0.81
N GLU A 336 13.24 14.63 0.69
CA GLU A 336 13.03 15.27 -0.63
C GLU A 336 14.33 15.89 -1.20
N GLY A 337 15.49 15.48 -0.68
CA GLY A 337 16.79 16.08 -1.01
C GLY A 337 17.03 17.44 -0.33
N ASN A 338 16.32 17.71 0.76
CA ASN A 338 16.48 18.92 1.58
C ASN A 338 17.78 18.88 2.41
N VAL A 339 18.15 20.01 2.99
CA VAL A 339 19.24 20.09 3.99
C VAL A 339 18.84 19.28 5.22
N VAL A 340 19.59 18.27 5.61
CA VAL A 340 19.23 17.35 6.72
C VAL A 340 19.99 17.61 8.02
N ASN A 341 21.08 18.39 7.99
CA ASN A 341 21.84 18.73 9.19
C ASN A 341 22.28 20.20 9.27
N LEU A 342 22.72 20.62 10.46
CA LEU A 342 23.16 22.00 10.73
C LEU A 342 24.44 22.39 9.97
N ALA A 343 25.15 21.44 9.38
CA ALA A 343 26.30 21.70 8.52
C ALA A 343 25.88 22.12 7.09
N GLY A 344 24.58 22.11 6.78
CA GLY A 344 24.07 22.50 5.47
C GLY A 344 24.15 21.39 4.42
N GLN A 345 24.40 20.14 4.84
CA GLN A 345 24.46 18.99 3.93
C GLN A 345 23.04 18.54 3.58
N SER A 346 22.82 18.20 2.31
CA SER A 346 21.54 17.69 1.80
C SER A 346 21.66 16.19 1.54
N GLY A 347 20.61 15.44 1.87
CA GLY A 347 20.54 14.01 1.55
C GLY A 347 20.19 13.77 0.08
N THR A 348 20.24 12.50 -0.33
CA THR A 348 19.75 12.07 -1.63
C THR A 348 18.23 11.94 -1.58
N ASN A 349 17.54 12.56 -2.54
CA ASN A 349 16.08 12.44 -2.64
C ASN A 349 15.66 10.97 -2.68
N ASP A 350 14.60 10.63 -1.96
CA ASP A 350 14.05 9.28 -1.83
C ASP A 350 14.89 8.34 -0.95
N ALA A 351 16.01 8.79 -0.36
CA ALA A 351 16.80 8.01 0.58
C ALA A 351 16.19 8.10 2.00
N ASP A 352 15.04 7.46 2.20
CA ASP A 352 14.27 7.44 3.46
C ASP A 352 13.56 6.08 3.67
N ALA A 353 12.66 5.95 4.64
CA ALA A 353 11.98 4.67 4.91
C ALA A 353 10.58 4.54 4.25
N ASP A 354 10.19 5.45 3.36
CA ASP A 354 8.89 5.51 2.67
C ASP A 354 7.69 5.51 3.63
N ILE A 355 7.84 6.23 4.75
CA ILE A 355 6.84 6.24 5.83
C ILE A 355 5.63 7.08 5.46
N CYS A 356 5.85 8.18 4.72
CA CYS A 356 4.77 9.06 4.30
C CYS A 356 3.73 8.33 3.48
N GLU A 357 4.17 7.55 2.51
CA GLU A 357 3.38 6.71 1.63
C GLU A 357 2.51 5.74 2.44
N CYS A 358 3.08 5.14 3.49
CA CYS A 358 2.35 4.32 4.46
C CYS A 358 1.24 5.08 5.21
N TRP A 359 1.51 6.31 5.65
CA TRP A 359 0.50 7.17 6.29
C TRP A 359 -0.62 7.55 5.33
N GLY A 360 -0.32 7.71 4.05
CA GLY A 360 -1.27 8.00 2.97
C GLY A 360 -2.29 6.87 2.76
N GLU A 361 -1.87 5.62 3.00
CA GLU A 361 -2.74 4.45 3.02
C GLU A 361 -3.64 4.38 4.27
N GLY A 362 -3.47 5.29 5.23
CA GLY A 362 -4.30 5.41 6.43
C GLY A 362 -3.81 4.62 7.65
N PHE A 363 -2.62 4.01 7.58
CA PHE A 363 -2.06 3.18 8.65
C PHE A 363 -0.91 3.89 9.38
N LYS A 364 -1.05 4.02 10.69
CA LYS A 364 -0.19 4.87 11.55
C LYS A 364 0.18 4.21 12.88
N GLY A 365 -0.08 2.90 13.02
CA GLY A 365 0.20 2.13 14.24
C GLY A 365 -0.92 2.12 15.28
N ASN A 366 -2.14 2.55 14.94
CA ASN A 366 -3.25 2.60 15.88
C ASN A 366 -3.53 1.23 16.52
N GLY A 367 -3.62 1.20 17.84
CA GLY A 367 -3.93 -0.01 18.62
C GLY A 367 -2.74 -0.93 18.89
N ILE A 368 -1.54 -0.61 18.40
CA ILE A 368 -0.35 -1.45 18.57
C ILE A 368 0.49 -0.99 19.78
N LYS A 369 0.96 -1.97 20.56
CA LYS A 369 1.80 -1.78 21.75
C LYS A 369 3.24 -2.18 21.47
N VAL A 370 4.15 -1.23 21.60
CA VAL A 370 5.59 -1.44 21.39
C VAL A 370 6.33 -1.32 22.73
N ALA A 371 6.88 -2.42 23.22
CA ALA A 371 7.75 -2.42 24.38
C ALA A 371 9.16 -1.96 24.01
N VAL A 372 9.68 -0.98 24.74
CA VAL A 372 11.03 -0.44 24.53
C VAL A 372 11.91 -0.87 25.70
N ILE A 373 12.80 -1.84 25.45
CA ILE A 373 13.81 -2.29 26.43
C ILE A 373 15.06 -1.47 26.21
N ASP A 374 15.28 -0.46 27.04
CA ASP A 374 16.31 0.54 26.81
C ASP A 374 16.75 1.21 28.13
N PHE A 375 17.80 2.02 28.09
CA PHE A 375 18.48 2.63 29.22
C PHE A 375 18.34 4.17 29.25
N PHE A 376 18.74 4.75 30.37
CA PHE A 376 18.75 6.18 30.67
C PHE A 376 17.41 6.85 30.95
N GLY A 377 16.26 6.26 30.60
CA GLY A 377 14.97 6.67 31.16
C GLY A 377 13.95 7.25 30.19
N PHE A 378 12.75 7.45 30.70
CA PHE A 378 11.54 7.83 29.96
C PHE A 378 10.89 9.07 30.60
N ASP A 379 10.55 10.06 29.78
CA ASP A 379 9.91 11.30 30.23
C ASP A 379 8.46 11.39 29.76
N PHE A 380 7.55 11.08 30.68
CA PHE A 380 6.10 11.14 30.46
C PHE A 380 5.58 12.57 30.28
N GLY A 381 6.38 13.58 30.65
CA GLY A 381 6.04 15.00 30.52
C GLY A 381 6.43 15.62 29.18
N HIS A 382 7.09 14.87 28.29
CA HIS A 382 7.49 15.39 26.98
C HIS A 382 6.28 15.71 26.11
N VAL A 383 6.29 16.88 25.47
CA VAL A 383 5.16 17.39 24.66
C VAL A 383 4.83 16.46 23.49
N ASP A 384 5.84 15.89 22.83
CA ASP A 384 5.67 14.92 21.75
C ASP A 384 5.31 13.50 22.21
N MET A 385 5.34 13.21 23.51
CA MET A 385 5.02 11.88 24.04
C MET A 385 3.80 11.87 24.97
N ALA A 386 3.06 12.98 25.02
CA ALA A 386 1.92 13.15 25.91
C ALA A 386 0.86 12.05 25.66
N GLY A 387 0.73 11.12 26.61
CA GLY A 387 -0.21 10.00 26.50
C GLY A 387 0.21 8.88 25.54
N GLN A 388 1.46 8.87 25.05
CA GLN A 388 2.00 7.76 24.26
C GLN A 388 2.53 6.61 25.09
N PHE A 389 2.95 6.87 26.33
CA PHE A 389 3.41 5.83 27.25
C PHE A 389 2.25 5.13 27.98
N LEU A 390 2.32 3.80 28.01
CA LEU A 390 1.58 2.93 28.90
C LEU A 390 2.36 2.75 30.23
N ASN A 391 1.80 1.94 31.12
CA ASN A 391 2.55 1.47 32.28
C ASN A 391 3.64 0.49 31.83
N GLY A 392 4.77 0.49 32.52
CA GLY A 392 5.87 -0.43 32.26
C GLY A 392 6.63 -0.77 33.54
N PHE A 393 7.91 -1.08 33.42
CA PHE A 393 8.69 -1.63 34.53
C PHE A 393 10.15 -1.17 34.52
N ASN A 394 10.66 -0.81 35.69
CA ASN A 394 12.06 -0.52 35.93
C ASN A 394 12.72 -1.77 36.52
N PHE A 395 13.51 -2.46 35.70
CA PHE A 395 14.19 -3.70 36.08
C PHE A 395 15.41 -3.47 36.97
N ILE A 396 15.93 -2.24 37.05
CA ILE A 396 17.07 -1.88 37.90
C ILE A 396 16.66 -1.85 39.37
N ASP A 397 15.56 -1.15 39.66
CA ASP A 397 15.04 -0.99 41.03
C ASP A 397 13.89 -1.95 41.34
N THR A 398 13.46 -2.76 40.35
CA THR A 398 12.34 -3.71 40.43
C THR A 398 10.99 -3.06 40.78
N LEU A 399 10.73 -1.88 40.21
CA LEU A 399 9.52 -1.08 40.48
C LEU A 399 8.73 -0.81 39.19
N PRO A 400 7.38 -0.74 39.26
CA PRO A 400 6.56 -0.37 38.11
C PRO A 400 6.79 1.10 37.72
N ILE A 401 6.75 1.37 36.42
CA ILE A 401 6.78 2.73 35.86
C ILE A 401 5.33 3.13 35.55
N THR A 402 4.82 4.16 36.24
CA THR A 402 3.41 4.56 36.14
C THR A 402 3.28 6.09 36.05
N GLY A 403 3.37 6.64 34.84
CA GLY A 403 3.12 8.07 34.61
C GLY A 403 4.18 9.03 35.16
N THR A 404 5.27 8.52 35.71
CA THR A 404 6.35 9.31 36.33
C THR A 404 7.56 9.35 35.42
N THR A 405 8.09 10.54 35.16
CA THR A 405 9.38 10.72 34.48
C THR A 405 10.50 10.06 35.29
N ILE A 406 11.26 9.21 34.62
CA ILE A 406 12.52 8.65 35.11
C ILE A 406 13.57 9.14 34.12
N ALA A 407 14.48 9.99 34.55
CA ALA A 407 15.46 10.60 33.65
C ALA A 407 16.86 10.49 34.23
N ASP A 408 17.81 10.05 33.41
CA ASP A 408 19.23 10.25 33.65
C ASP A 408 19.59 11.72 33.42
N PRO A 409 20.44 12.34 34.25
CA PRO A 409 20.75 13.76 34.15
C PRO A 409 21.55 14.15 32.90
N THR A 410 22.10 13.18 32.15
CA THR A 410 23.09 13.40 31.09
C THR A 410 22.75 12.72 29.76
N ARG A 411 21.87 11.72 29.75
CA ARG A 411 21.60 10.88 28.57
C ARG A 411 20.12 10.51 28.47
N SER A 412 19.58 10.35 27.27
CA SER A 412 18.14 10.13 27.05
C SER A 412 17.81 9.07 26.00
N HIS A 413 18.62 8.01 25.92
CA HIS A 413 18.56 7.04 24.81
C HIS A 413 17.18 6.36 24.69
N ALA A 414 16.64 5.80 25.78
CA ALA A 414 15.28 5.23 25.79
C ALA A 414 14.19 6.22 25.37
N MET A 415 14.34 7.50 25.74
CA MET A 415 13.44 8.57 25.32
C MET A 415 13.51 8.79 23.80
N GLN A 416 14.72 8.89 23.24
CA GLN A 416 14.94 9.07 21.79
C GLN A 416 14.42 7.89 20.98
N THR A 417 14.67 6.66 21.46
CA THR A 417 14.12 5.43 20.87
C THR A 417 12.59 5.47 20.85
N SER A 418 11.96 5.87 21.95
CA SER A 418 10.49 5.96 22.05
C SER A 418 9.90 7.02 21.13
N GLY A 419 10.56 8.17 20.98
CA GLY A 419 10.14 9.25 20.09
C GLY A 419 10.12 8.84 18.62
N LEU A 420 11.13 8.11 18.15
CA LEU A 420 11.18 7.63 16.76
C LEU A 420 10.05 6.66 16.43
N ILE A 421 9.62 5.87 17.42
CA ILE A 421 8.50 4.93 17.23
C ILE A 421 7.18 5.69 17.23
N ALA A 422 6.92 6.53 18.25
CA ALA A 422 5.55 6.96 18.57
C ALA A 422 5.40 8.43 18.97
N ALA A 423 6.36 9.32 18.68
CA ALA A 423 6.14 10.75 18.86
C ALA A 423 4.88 11.20 18.09
N ILE A 424 4.06 12.04 18.72
CA ILE A 424 2.78 12.48 18.17
C ILE A 424 3.05 13.36 16.95
N ALA A 425 2.53 12.97 15.79
CA ALA A 425 2.53 13.82 14.59
C ALA A 425 1.37 14.82 14.62
N ASP A 426 1.53 15.94 13.91
CA ASP A 426 0.55 17.03 13.77
C ASP A 426 0.08 17.62 15.11
N ASN A 427 1.02 17.78 16.05
CA ASN A 427 0.77 18.43 17.34
C ASN A 427 1.41 19.83 17.43
N ASN A 428 2.01 20.30 16.33
CA ASN A 428 2.75 21.58 16.22
C ASN A 428 3.97 21.67 17.14
N ASN A 429 4.56 20.53 17.50
CA ASN A 429 5.79 20.45 18.28
C ASN A 429 6.92 19.90 17.39
N SER A 430 7.90 19.19 17.95
CA SER A 430 9.24 19.17 17.35
C SER A 430 9.48 18.03 16.36
N VAL A 431 8.95 16.83 16.64
CA VAL A 431 9.20 15.63 15.83
C VAL A 431 7.96 14.73 15.74
N ALA A 432 7.90 13.90 14.71
CA ALA A 432 6.89 12.85 14.55
C ALA A 432 7.56 11.47 14.63
N GLY A 433 6.86 10.48 15.20
CA GLY A 433 7.28 9.09 15.21
C GLY A 433 6.73 8.34 14.00
N VAL A 434 7.42 7.29 13.56
CA VAL A 434 7.02 6.46 12.42
C VAL A 434 5.60 5.92 12.58
N ALA A 435 5.29 5.34 13.74
CA ALA A 435 3.97 4.86 14.12
C ALA A 435 3.34 5.78 15.17
N HIS A 436 3.08 7.03 14.79
CA HIS A 436 2.62 8.09 15.71
C HIS A 436 1.25 7.84 16.39
N GLN A 437 0.53 6.75 16.07
CA GLN A 437 -0.68 6.30 16.78
C GLN A 437 -0.48 5.04 17.63
N ALA A 438 0.72 4.46 17.65
CA ALA A 438 1.09 3.36 18.53
C ALA A 438 1.32 3.82 19.98
N LYS A 439 1.42 2.87 20.91
CA LYS A 439 1.69 3.12 22.33
C LYS A 439 2.97 2.43 22.78
N ILE A 440 3.70 3.06 23.69
CA ILE A 440 4.99 2.57 24.20
C ILE A 440 4.82 1.94 25.58
N ILE A 441 5.35 0.73 25.79
CA ILE A 441 5.54 0.11 27.10
C ILE A 441 6.99 0.36 27.54
N PRO A 442 7.25 1.20 28.57
CA PRO A 442 8.61 1.55 28.96
C PRO A 442 9.25 0.46 29.83
N TYR A 443 10.32 -0.17 29.34
CA TYR A 443 11.12 -1.13 30.11
C TYR A 443 12.54 -0.59 30.32
N LEU A 444 12.79 -0.07 31.52
CA LEU A 444 14.09 0.48 31.87
C LEU A 444 15.03 -0.63 32.37
N PHE A 445 16.20 -0.75 31.74
CA PHE A 445 17.29 -1.62 32.20
C PHE A 445 18.64 -0.90 32.17
N ASP A 446 19.69 -1.58 32.64
CA ASP A 446 21.05 -1.06 32.83
C ASP A 446 22.11 -1.78 31.94
N GLY A 447 21.66 -2.49 30.91
CA GLY A 447 22.53 -3.34 30.09
C GLY A 447 22.84 -4.70 30.71
N ASN A 448 22.30 -5.02 31.90
CA ASN A 448 22.43 -6.35 32.49
C ASN A 448 21.60 -7.38 31.71
N LEU A 449 22.24 -8.45 31.28
CA LEU A 449 21.60 -9.56 30.56
C LEU A 449 20.42 -10.18 31.31
N GLY A 450 20.50 -10.30 32.63
CA GLY A 450 19.41 -10.80 33.46
C GLY A 450 18.20 -9.88 33.45
N HIS A 451 18.40 -8.56 33.48
CA HIS A 451 17.30 -7.59 33.35
C HIS A 451 16.69 -7.61 31.94
N ALA A 452 17.51 -7.80 30.89
CA ALA A 452 17.00 -7.94 29.52
C ALA A 452 16.09 -9.18 29.38
N VAL A 453 16.51 -10.33 29.94
CA VAL A 453 15.69 -11.56 29.95
C VAL A 453 14.38 -11.35 30.68
N LEU A 454 14.40 -10.74 31.87
CA LEU A 454 13.19 -10.44 32.62
C LEU A 454 12.26 -9.48 31.87
N ALA A 455 12.81 -8.49 31.16
CA ALA A 455 12.03 -7.56 30.35
C ALA A 455 11.36 -8.25 29.14
N ILE A 456 12.06 -9.19 28.50
CA ILE A 456 11.49 -10.01 27.42
C ILE A 456 10.36 -10.90 27.95
N GLU A 457 10.55 -11.55 29.10
CA GLU A 457 9.48 -12.35 29.73
C GLU A 457 8.28 -11.47 30.14
N GLN A 458 8.54 -10.27 30.65
CA GLN A 458 7.49 -9.31 31.02
C GLN A 458 6.70 -8.82 29.80
N SER A 459 7.34 -8.69 28.63
CA SER A 459 6.66 -8.27 27.39
C SER A 459 5.51 -9.21 27.00
N VAL A 460 5.63 -10.51 27.30
CA VAL A 460 4.56 -11.49 27.10
C VAL A 460 3.40 -11.25 28.06
N ILE A 461 3.70 -10.91 29.31
CA ILE A 461 2.70 -10.66 30.36
C ILE A 461 1.93 -9.38 30.09
N ASP A 462 2.63 -8.33 29.63
CA ASP A 462 2.02 -7.04 29.29
C ASP A 462 1.39 -7.04 27.89
N ASP A 463 1.41 -8.20 27.21
CA ASP A 463 0.82 -8.43 25.89
C ASP A 463 1.37 -7.42 24.86
N ALA A 464 2.68 -7.21 24.84
CA ALA A 464 3.32 -6.38 23.83
C ALA A 464 3.18 -7.02 22.45
N ASP A 465 2.94 -6.21 21.42
CA ASP A 465 2.91 -6.69 20.04
C ASP A 465 4.32 -6.77 19.44
N ILE A 466 5.12 -5.75 19.77
CA ILE A 466 6.48 -5.55 19.27
C ILE A 466 7.40 -5.22 20.46
N VAL A 467 8.63 -5.72 20.42
CA VAL A 467 9.70 -5.38 21.36
C VAL A 467 10.87 -4.78 20.60
N ASN A 468 11.18 -3.52 20.89
CA ASN A 468 12.34 -2.82 20.37
C ASN A 468 13.53 -2.95 21.34
N MET A 469 14.68 -3.36 20.80
CA MET A 469 15.96 -3.47 21.51
C MET A 469 17.05 -2.68 20.79
N SER A 470 17.07 -1.36 20.98
CA SER A 470 18.05 -0.42 20.41
C SER A 470 19.42 -0.46 21.08
N TRP A 471 19.85 -1.64 21.53
CA TRP A 471 21.14 -1.87 22.17
C TRP A 471 21.81 -3.06 21.52
N SER A 472 23.13 -3.12 21.67
CA SER A 472 23.94 -4.20 21.12
C SER A 472 25.03 -4.59 22.12
N ILE A 473 25.20 -5.90 22.31
CA ILE A 473 26.20 -6.47 23.22
C ILE A 473 27.02 -7.54 22.49
N GLU A 474 28.34 -7.44 22.61
CA GLU A 474 29.28 -8.36 21.98
C GLU A 474 29.69 -9.45 22.97
N PHE A 475 28.97 -10.59 22.96
CA PHE A 475 29.28 -11.74 23.81
C PHE A 475 29.29 -13.08 23.06
N GLY A 476 29.08 -13.07 21.73
CA GLY A 476 28.83 -14.30 20.98
C GLY A 476 27.45 -14.88 21.30
N ILE A 477 27.29 -16.20 21.16
CA ILE A 477 26.01 -16.89 21.42
C ILE A 477 25.60 -16.73 22.89
N VAL A 478 24.41 -16.19 23.15
CA VAL A 478 23.83 -16.03 24.49
C VAL A 478 22.56 -16.89 24.63
N PRO A 479 22.67 -18.19 25.00
CA PRO A 479 21.52 -19.11 24.96
C PRO A 479 20.34 -18.71 25.85
N VAL A 480 20.61 -18.06 26.98
CA VAL A 480 19.54 -17.63 27.90
C VAL A 480 18.69 -16.54 27.27
N LEU A 481 19.32 -15.59 26.57
CA LEU A 481 18.63 -14.52 25.86
C LEU A 481 17.89 -15.08 24.64
N GLU A 482 18.54 -15.94 23.86
CA GLU A 482 17.93 -16.64 22.71
C GLU A 482 16.68 -17.41 23.12
N ASN A 483 16.73 -18.16 24.24
CA ASN A 483 15.59 -18.91 24.75
C ASN A 483 14.46 -17.99 25.21
N ALA A 484 14.76 -16.86 25.85
CA ALA A 484 13.75 -15.90 26.26
C ALA A 484 13.02 -15.29 25.05
N ILE A 485 13.77 -14.87 24.02
CA ILE A 485 13.23 -14.35 22.76
C ILE A 485 12.39 -15.44 22.08
N SER A 486 12.94 -16.64 21.89
CA SER A 486 12.24 -17.76 21.26
C SER A 486 10.94 -18.11 22.00
N ASN A 487 10.95 -18.13 23.33
CA ASN A 487 9.74 -18.37 24.11
C ASN A 487 8.69 -17.28 23.89
N ALA A 488 9.09 -16.00 23.93
CA ALA A 488 8.17 -14.88 23.70
C ALA A 488 7.58 -14.86 22.29
N VAL A 489 8.39 -15.20 21.28
CA VAL A 489 7.95 -15.41 19.89
C VAL A 489 6.95 -16.56 19.77
N ASN A 490 7.11 -17.63 20.55
CA ASN A 490 6.25 -18.81 20.45
C ASN A 490 5.03 -18.79 21.39
N THR A 491 4.93 -17.82 22.29
CA THR A 491 3.87 -17.81 23.33
C THR A 491 3.16 -16.45 23.51
N GLY A 492 3.78 -15.36 23.07
CA GLY A 492 3.19 -14.03 23.17
C GLY A 492 2.36 -13.65 21.94
N ARG A 493 1.52 -12.63 22.11
CA ARG A 493 0.50 -12.14 21.15
C ARG A 493 -0.41 -13.24 20.59
N ILE A 494 -1.64 -13.25 21.09
CA ILE A 494 -2.68 -14.20 20.65
C ILE A 494 -3.51 -13.58 19.53
N ASN A 495 -3.91 -14.41 18.55
CA ASN A 495 -4.78 -13.97 17.48
C ASN A 495 -6.12 -13.46 18.05
N PRO A 496 -6.49 -12.19 17.79
CA PRO A 496 -7.69 -11.59 18.38
C PRO A 496 -9.00 -12.19 17.85
N VAL A 497 -8.96 -12.89 16.71
CA VAL A 497 -10.11 -13.53 16.08
C VAL A 497 -10.29 -14.96 16.58
N THR A 498 -9.22 -15.77 16.56
CA THR A 498 -9.32 -17.20 16.92
C THR A 498 -9.16 -17.44 18.41
N LEU A 499 -8.51 -16.52 19.14
CA LEU A 499 -8.22 -16.59 20.58
C LEU A 499 -7.42 -17.82 21.03
N SER A 500 -6.92 -18.62 20.07
CA SER A 500 -6.16 -19.85 20.31
C SER A 500 -4.82 -19.87 19.59
N ASP A 501 -4.73 -19.19 18.45
CA ASP A 501 -3.51 -19.20 17.64
C ASP A 501 -2.53 -18.17 18.20
N THR A 502 -1.29 -18.60 18.42
CA THR A 502 -0.22 -17.71 18.84
C THR A 502 0.41 -17.10 17.60
N LEU A 503 0.40 -15.78 17.52
CA LEU A 503 0.97 -15.04 16.40
C LEU A 503 2.43 -14.65 16.66
N GLY A 504 2.82 -14.57 17.93
CA GLY A 504 4.18 -14.27 18.35
C GLY A 504 4.47 -12.78 18.45
N ILE A 505 5.27 -12.41 19.45
CA ILE A 505 5.82 -11.05 19.59
C ILE A 505 6.88 -10.82 18.52
N ILE A 506 6.84 -9.65 17.90
CA ILE A 506 7.85 -9.25 16.91
C ILE A 506 9.01 -8.58 17.64
N PHE A 507 10.23 -9.10 17.49
CA PHE A 507 11.42 -8.49 18.06
C PHE A 507 12.20 -7.73 16.99
N VAL A 508 12.65 -6.52 17.30
CA VAL A 508 13.49 -5.69 16.43
C VAL A 508 14.73 -5.25 17.20
N GLY A 509 15.91 -5.41 16.59
CA GLY A 509 17.19 -5.25 17.28
C GLY A 509 18.24 -4.52 16.46
N SER A 510 19.04 -3.66 17.09
CA SER A 510 20.13 -2.95 16.41
C SER A 510 21.33 -3.86 16.10
N ALA A 511 21.92 -3.75 14.91
CA ALA A 511 23.10 -4.52 14.52
C ALA A 511 24.36 -4.16 15.34
N GLY A 512 24.46 -2.92 15.83
CA GLY A 512 25.62 -2.39 16.56
C GLY A 512 26.43 -1.39 15.73
N ASN A 513 27.36 -0.67 16.38
CA ASN A 513 28.00 0.54 15.83
C ASN A 513 29.54 0.42 15.75
N ASN A 514 30.05 -0.81 15.67
CA ASN A 514 31.48 -1.11 15.77
C ASN A 514 32.14 -1.30 14.40
N ASN A 515 31.39 -1.16 13.30
CA ASN A 515 31.88 -1.50 11.96
C ASN A 515 32.48 -2.92 11.90
N ASN A 516 31.80 -3.87 12.56
CA ASN A 516 32.24 -5.25 12.74
C ASN A 516 31.20 -6.25 12.21
N ASP A 517 31.64 -7.50 12.07
CA ASP A 517 30.77 -8.64 11.78
C ASP A 517 29.73 -8.84 12.90
N THR A 518 28.45 -8.93 12.53
CA THR A 518 27.30 -9.01 13.44
C THR A 518 27.18 -10.39 14.12
N SER A 519 27.95 -11.39 13.70
CA SER A 519 27.94 -12.77 14.22
C SER A 519 28.29 -12.94 15.71
N THR A 520 28.69 -11.87 16.38
CA THR A 520 28.96 -11.85 17.83
C THR A 520 28.06 -10.88 18.61
N PHE A 521 27.12 -10.21 17.93
CA PHE A 521 26.33 -9.11 18.48
C PHE A 521 24.85 -9.49 18.67
N TYR A 522 24.43 -9.55 19.93
CA TYR A 522 23.02 -9.65 20.30
C TYR A 522 22.40 -8.26 20.47
N PRO A 523 21.11 -8.08 20.16
CA PRO A 523 20.15 -9.12 19.80
C PRO A 523 20.03 -9.42 18.30
N ALA A 524 20.63 -8.59 17.43
CA ALA A 524 20.51 -8.74 15.97
C ALA A 524 20.90 -10.13 15.45
N MET A 525 21.90 -10.78 16.05
CA MET A 525 22.31 -12.15 15.68
C MET A 525 21.21 -13.21 15.82
N SER A 526 20.21 -12.97 16.68
CA SER A 526 19.14 -13.94 16.93
C SER A 526 18.26 -14.13 15.71
N GLN A 527 18.01 -15.37 15.30
CA GLN A 527 17.14 -15.69 14.15
C GLN A 527 15.66 -15.30 14.32
N PHE A 528 15.29 -14.97 15.56
CA PHE A 528 13.94 -14.58 15.98
C PHE A 528 13.77 -13.06 16.05
N VAL A 529 14.83 -12.30 15.75
CA VAL A 529 14.87 -10.84 15.81
C VAL A 529 15.03 -10.32 14.39
N ILE A 530 14.29 -9.28 14.05
CA ILE A 530 14.54 -8.46 12.87
C ILE A 530 15.72 -7.55 13.22
N GLY A 531 16.93 -7.98 12.87
CA GLY A 531 18.15 -7.22 13.03
C GLY A 531 18.24 -6.10 12.00
N VAL A 532 18.66 -4.92 12.44
CA VAL A 532 18.62 -3.69 11.65
C VAL A 532 19.98 -2.99 11.66
N GLY A 533 20.58 -2.86 10.47
CA GLY A 533 21.75 -2.02 10.20
C GLY A 533 21.36 -0.58 9.86
N GLY A 534 22.35 0.29 9.70
CA GLY A 534 22.13 1.73 9.57
C GLY A 534 22.64 2.34 8.27
N THR A 535 21.82 3.17 7.63
CA THR A 535 22.19 4.00 6.49
C THR A 535 22.34 5.47 6.85
N ASN A 536 23.09 6.20 6.03
CA ASN A 536 23.15 7.66 6.05
C ASN A 536 22.12 8.28 5.09
N PRO A 537 21.94 9.61 5.08
CA PRO A 537 21.00 10.31 4.20
C PRO A 537 21.22 10.17 2.69
N ASP A 538 22.26 9.46 2.25
CA ASP A 538 22.57 9.15 0.85
C ASP A 538 22.43 7.64 0.53
N ASP A 539 21.78 6.88 1.42
CA ASP A 539 21.57 5.44 1.30
C ASP A 539 22.83 4.56 1.26
N PHE A 540 23.95 5.10 1.73
CA PHE A 540 25.13 4.28 2.00
C PHE A 540 25.04 3.72 3.41
N ARG A 541 25.55 2.50 3.60
CA ARG A 541 25.82 1.96 4.93
C ARG A 541 26.65 2.99 5.70
N GLY A 542 26.22 3.28 6.92
CA GLY A 542 26.87 4.29 7.74
C GLY A 542 28.24 3.84 8.23
N GLU A 543 29.25 4.67 7.99
CA GLU A 543 30.64 4.40 8.34
C GLU A 543 31.34 5.66 8.86
N LYS A 544 32.33 5.49 9.72
CA LYS A 544 33.16 6.60 10.19
C LYS A 544 33.89 7.27 9.03
N GLY A 545 33.64 8.57 8.85
CA GLY A 545 34.26 9.36 7.80
C GLY A 545 33.50 9.35 6.47
N ASP A 546 32.28 8.78 6.46
CA ASP A 546 31.33 8.91 5.34
C ASP A 546 30.81 10.35 5.13
N GLY A 547 31.10 11.24 6.09
CA GLY A 547 30.69 12.65 6.04
C GLY A 547 29.35 12.93 6.71
N TRP A 548 28.72 11.93 7.34
CA TRP A 548 27.39 12.01 7.93
C TRP A 548 27.40 11.68 9.43
N GLY A 549 27.34 12.72 10.26
CA GLY A 549 27.36 12.59 11.71
C GLY A 549 28.64 11.97 12.27
N THR A 550 28.65 11.73 13.57
CA THR A 550 29.79 11.06 14.24
C THR A 550 29.35 9.68 14.73
N TRP A 551 29.74 8.65 13.99
CA TRP A 551 29.63 7.27 14.45
C TRP A 551 30.54 7.03 15.65
N THR A 552 29.95 6.62 16.78
CA THR A 552 30.68 6.22 18.00
C THR A 552 30.48 4.74 18.26
N ASN A 553 31.57 4.01 18.50
CA ASN A 553 31.55 2.60 18.90
C ASN A 553 31.36 2.45 20.42
N THR A 554 31.16 1.21 20.88
CA THR A 554 30.97 0.85 22.30
C THR A 554 32.20 1.11 23.19
N SER A 555 33.39 1.22 22.63
CA SER A 555 34.62 1.51 23.39
C SER A 555 34.78 3.00 23.72
N GLY A 556 33.99 3.88 23.08
CA GLY A 556 34.13 5.33 23.21
C GLY A 556 35.47 5.87 22.68
N ASP A 557 36.23 5.02 21.97
CA ASP A 557 37.56 5.33 21.48
C ASP A 557 37.48 5.75 20.00
N THR A 558 37.90 6.99 19.74
CA THR A 558 38.05 7.54 18.39
C THR A 558 39.10 6.83 17.54
N ALA A 559 39.89 5.88 18.08
CA ALA A 559 40.90 5.13 17.36
C ALA A 559 40.38 3.86 16.64
N ASP A 560 39.23 3.33 17.06
CA ASP A 560 38.66 2.07 16.56
C ASP A 560 37.66 2.37 15.41
N PRO A 561 37.42 1.47 14.43
CA PRO A 561 36.46 1.75 13.38
C PRO A 561 35.06 1.86 14.02
N ALA A 562 34.24 2.75 13.48
CA ALA A 562 32.88 2.98 13.96
C ALA A 562 31.98 3.08 12.74
N GLY A 563 30.73 2.64 12.86
CA GLY A 563 29.85 2.45 11.71
C GLY A 563 28.86 1.34 11.99
N SER A 564 27.81 1.25 11.19
CA SER A 564 26.85 0.14 11.30
C SER A 564 27.59 -1.19 11.22
N ASN A 565 27.31 -2.13 12.10
CA ASN A 565 27.80 -3.50 11.91
C ASN A 565 27.25 -4.11 10.60
N PHE A 566 27.95 -5.10 10.08
CA PHE A 566 27.67 -5.78 8.82
C PHE A 566 27.82 -7.31 8.99
N GLY A 567 27.51 -8.11 7.99
CA GLY A 567 27.63 -9.56 8.04
C GLY A 567 26.30 -10.30 7.98
N PRO A 568 26.28 -11.63 8.11
CA PRO A 568 25.17 -12.46 7.64
C PRO A 568 24.06 -12.72 8.67
N PHE A 569 24.03 -12.00 9.80
CA PHE A 569 23.10 -12.29 10.91
C PHE A 569 22.21 -11.09 11.26
N TYR A 570 21.66 -10.41 10.24
CA TYR A 570 20.55 -9.45 10.34
C TYR A 570 19.85 -9.28 8.97
N GLU A 571 18.69 -8.63 8.91
CA GLU A 571 17.77 -8.72 7.76
C GLU A 571 17.75 -7.48 6.86
N VAL A 572 17.78 -6.27 7.42
CA VAL A 572 17.55 -5.03 6.66
C VAL A 572 18.41 -3.88 7.19
N VAL A 573 18.50 -2.79 6.43
CA VAL A 573 19.05 -1.53 6.91
C VAL A 573 17.96 -0.45 6.94
N ALA A 574 18.12 0.55 7.80
CA ALA A 574 17.20 1.69 7.88
C ALA A 574 17.98 2.99 8.19
N PRO A 575 17.36 4.17 7.98
CA PRO A 575 17.94 5.46 8.34
C PRO A 575 18.54 5.49 9.75
N ALA A 576 19.79 5.94 9.89
CA ALA A 576 20.52 5.82 11.15
C ALA A 576 21.48 6.98 11.46
N ALA A 577 21.95 7.74 10.47
CA ALA A 577 22.85 8.87 10.69
C ALA A 577 22.11 10.21 10.65
N GLU A 578 22.44 11.13 11.56
CA GLU A 578 21.79 12.45 11.64
C GLU A 578 20.26 12.35 11.80
N VAL A 579 19.80 11.37 12.58
CA VAL A 579 18.37 11.16 12.86
C VAL A 579 17.99 11.93 14.11
N THR A 580 16.93 12.73 14.01
CA THR A 580 16.46 13.59 15.11
C THR A 580 15.27 12.98 15.83
N SER A 581 15.28 13.03 17.16
CA SER A 581 14.21 12.51 18.01
C SER A 581 14.03 13.33 19.29
N THR A 582 13.03 12.97 20.09
CA THR A 582 12.75 13.54 21.42
C THR A 582 13.93 13.34 22.39
N HIS A 583 14.30 14.40 23.10
CA HIS A 583 15.18 14.34 24.27
C HIS A 583 14.32 14.58 25.54
N TYR A 584 14.90 14.70 26.73
CA TYR A 584 14.12 15.16 27.89
C TYR A 584 13.54 16.56 27.69
N ALA A 585 12.32 16.72 28.17
CA ALA A 585 11.49 17.86 27.87
C ALA A 585 12.19 19.19 28.18
N PRO A 586 12.06 20.19 27.30
CA PRO A 586 11.28 20.21 26.05
C PRO A 586 12.12 19.92 24.79
N ASN A 587 13.28 19.27 24.93
CA ASN A 587 14.31 19.30 23.90
C ASN A 587 14.18 18.16 22.88
N ILE A 588 14.79 18.36 21.72
CA ILE A 588 15.09 17.31 20.74
C ILE A 588 16.60 17.15 20.61
N SER A 589 17.04 16.03 20.05
CA SER A 589 18.44 15.79 19.75
C SER A 589 18.62 14.99 18.47
N THR A 590 19.64 15.35 17.70
CA THR A 590 20.10 14.64 16.51
C THR A 590 21.29 13.77 16.86
N SER A 591 21.32 12.53 16.38
CA SER A 591 22.40 11.59 16.66
C SER A 591 22.49 10.52 15.57
N THR A 592 23.53 9.67 15.68
CA THR A 592 23.87 8.65 14.69
C THR A 592 24.07 7.29 15.35
N GLY A 593 23.45 6.25 14.81
CA GLY A 593 23.67 4.86 15.22
C GLY A 593 22.55 3.91 14.79
N THR A 594 22.84 2.60 14.74
CA THR A 594 21.83 1.55 14.49
C THR A 594 20.71 1.52 15.55
N SER A 595 20.94 2.15 16.70
CA SER A 595 19.91 2.41 17.72
C SER A 595 18.78 3.35 17.27
N TRP A 596 18.97 4.13 16.19
CA TRP A 596 17.94 4.93 15.52
C TRP A 596 17.26 4.16 14.38
N ALA A 597 17.94 3.17 13.79
CA ALA A 597 17.40 2.31 12.74
C ALA A 597 16.36 1.32 13.27
N ALA A 598 16.68 0.62 14.38
CA ALA A 598 15.78 -0.34 15.03
C ALA A 598 14.38 0.23 15.39
N PRO A 599 14.24 1.44 15.97
CA PRO A 599 12.94 1.99 16.29
C PRO A 599 12.15 2.41 15.04
N ILE A 600 12.81 2.81 13.95
CA ILE A 600 12.14 3.07 12.68
C ILE A 600 11.48 1.79 12.16
N VAL A 601 12.21 0.67 12.16
CA VAL A 601 11.66 -0.64 11.76
C VAL A 601 10.59 -1.14 12.73
N SER A 602 10.73 -0.88 14.03
CA SER A 602 9.68 -1.16 15.02
C SER A 602 8.40 -0.36 14.72
N GLY A 603 8.53 0.89 14.29
CA GLY A 603 7.42 1.72 13.82
C GLY A 603 6.77 1.14 12.56
N ILE A 604 7.57 0.72 11.56
CA ILE A 604 7.06 0.06 10.35
C ILE A 604 6.28 -1.20 10.73
N ALA A 605 6.82 -2.07 11.57
CA ALA A 605 6.12 -3.26 12.06
C ALA A 605 4.77 -2.90 12.73
N ALA A 606 4.71 -1.80 13.48
CA ALA A 606 3.46 -1.33 14.08
C ALA A 606 2.46 -0.83 13.03
N ILE A 607 2.91 -0.14 11.97
CA ILE A 607 2.06 0.25 10.85
C ILE A 607 1.48 -1.00 10.16
N LEU A 608 2.32 -2.00 9.87
CA LEU A 608 1.93 -3.28 9.25
C LEU A 608 0.86 -4.00 10.08
N LEU A 609 1.05 -4.13 11.40
CA LEU A 609 0.08 -4.74 12.30
C LEU A 609 -1.21 -3.92 12.42
N SER A 610 -1.15 -2.59 12.32
CA SER A 610 -2.36 -1.77 12.31
C SER A 610 -3.23 -1.98 11.06
N LYS A 611 -2.63 -2.48 9.97
CA LYS A 611 -3.35 -2.93 8.76
C LYS A 611 -3.92 -4.34 8.91
N ASN A 612 -3.10 -5.27 9.41
CA ASN A 612 -3.53 -6.63 9.69
C ASN A 612 -2.89 -7.13 10.99
N ASN A 613 -3.69 -7.17 12.06
CA ASN A 613 -3.24 -7.60 13.38
C ASN A 613 -3.17 -9.13 13.53
N GLU A 614 -3.56 -9.89 12.50
CA GLU A 614 -3.47 -11.35 12.46
C GLU A 614 -2.14 -11.86 11.90
N LEU A 615 -1.27 -10.98 11.38
CA LEU A 615 0.04 -11.39 10.87
C LEU A 615 0.86 -12.03 11.97
N THR A 616 1.55 -13.14 11.71
CA THR A 616 2.54 -13.71 12.65
C THR A 616 3.84 -12.90 12.66
N TRP A 617 4.70 -13.13 13.65
CA TRP A 617 5.98 -12.41 13.75
C TRP A 617 6.88 -12.63 12.52
N ASP A 618 6.89 -13.84 11.96
CA ASP A 618 7.68 -14.19 10.80
C ASP A 618 7.04 -13.66 9.51
N GLU A 619 5.71 -13.61 9.42
CA GLU A 619 5.03 -12.91 8.32
C GLU A 619 5.38 -11.43 8.31
N VAL A 620 5.45 -10.76 9.46
CA VAL A 620 5.89 -9.36 9.54
C VAL A 620 7.35 -9.20 9.12
N ARG A 621 8.25 -10.05 9.62
CA ARG A 621 9.67 -10.06 9.18
C ARG A 621 9.78 -10.21 7.67
N ASP A 622 9.11 -11.22 7.11
CA ASP A 622 9.23 -11.57 5.70
C ASP A 622 8.58 -10.48 4.81
N THR A 623 7.53 -9.81 5.30
CA THR A 623 6.91 -8.63 4.67
C THR A 623 7.87 -7.43 4.64
N ILE A 624 8.63 -7.21 5.71
CA ILE A 624 9.66 -6.16 5.78
C ILE A 624 10.80 -6.46 4.82
N ILE A 625 11.30 -7.71 4.81
CA ILE A 625 12.34 -8.18 3.88
C ILE A 625 11.89 -8.02 2.43
N ALA A 626 10.69 -8.48 2.10
CA ALA A 626 10.18 -8.46 0.73
C ALA A 626 9.88 -7.05 0.22
N GLY A 627 9.60 -6.11 1.13
CA GLY A 627 9.39 -4.71 0.81
C GLY A 627 10.67 -3.90 0.66
N ALA A 628 11.80 -4.37 1.22
CA ALA A 628 13.06 -3.63 1.25
C ALA A 628 13.57 -3.30 -0.16
N GLU A 629 14.17 -2.12 -0.29
CA GLU A 629 14.71 -1.58 -1.52
C GLU A 629 16.23 -1.78 -1.61
N GLN A 630 16.66 -2.36 -2.73
CA GLN A 630 18.09 -2.52 -3.03
C GLN A 630 18.66 -1.20 -3.55
N VAL A 631 19.09 -0.36 -2.61
CA VAL A 631 19.67 0.95 -2.89
C VAL A 631 21.17 0.85 -3.17
N ASN A 632 21.71 1.79 -3.95
CA ASN A 632 23.14 1.89 -4.28
C ASN A 632 23.76 0.59 -4.88
N THR A 633 23.04 -0.09 -5.79
CA THR A 633 23.47 -1.36 -6.44
C THR A 633 24.76 -1.26 -7.27
N GLY A 634 25.27 -0.05 -7.53
CA GLY A 634 26.58 0.16 -8.14
C GLY A 634 27.75 -0.01 -7.16
N THR A 635 27.46 0.06 -5.85
CA THR A 635 28.44 -0.03 -4.76
C THR A 635 28.30 -1.35 -4.01
N TYR A 636 27.07 -1.77 -3.71
CA TYR A 636 26.78 -2.98 -2.95
C TYR A 636 26.37 -4.13 -3.85
N ASP A 637 27.01 -5.29 -3.68
CA ASP A 637 26.63 -6.53 -4.33
C ASP A 637 25.55 -7.25 -3.51
N TYR A 638 24.30 -7.15 -3.95
CA TYR A 638 23.17 -7.87 -3.35
C TYR A 638 23.13 -9.35 -3.73
N ASN A 639 24.20 -9.94 -4.27
CA ASN A 639 24.30 -11.40 -4.43
C ASN A 639 25.57 -11.95 -3.79
N GLU A 640 26.14 -11.21 -2.84
CA GLU A 640 27.37 -11.58 -2.13
C GLU A 640 27.19 -12.80 -1.21
N VAL A 641 25.99 -13.01 -0.65
CA VAL A 641 25.72 -14.10 0.29
C VAL A 641 25.36 -15.39 -0.48
N PRO A 642 26.20 -16.46 -0.43
CA PRO A 642 25.94 -17.66 -1.20
C PRO A 642 24.67 -18.39 -0.75
N GLY A 643 23.79 -18.68 -1.71
CA GLY A 643 22.51 -19.32 -1.45
C GLY A 643 21.49 -18.40 -0.77
N ASP A 644 21.70 -17.09 -0.78
CA ASP A 644 20.75 -16.07 -0.34
C ASP A 644 20.79 -14.84 -1.28
N PRO A 645 20.62 -15.00 -2.61
CA PRO A 645 20.64 -13.85 -3.53
C PRO A 645 19.64 -12.74 -3.18
N GLY A 646 19.85 -11.54 -3.70
CA GLY A 646 19.15 -10.33 -3.24
C GLY A 646 19.61 -9.78 -1.89
N ARG A 647 20.65 -10.37 -1.28
CA ARG A 647 21.24 -9.96 0.00
C ARG A 647 22.71 -9.55 -0.12
N SER A 648 23.04 -8.40 0.45
CA SER A 648 24.40 -7.88 0.65
C SER A 648 24.87 -8.15 2.09
N LEU A 649 26.16 -8.37 2.36
CA LEU A 649 26.64 -8.42 3.75
C LEU A 649 26.57 -7.05 4.44
N GLU A 650 26.58 -5.96 3.67
CA GLU A 650 26.56 -4.60 4.18
C GLU A 650 25.16 -3.99 4.23
N MET A 651 24.32 -4.26 3.22
CA MET A 651 22.98 -3.68 3.10
C MET A 651 21.84 -4.69 3.31
N GLN A 652 22.17 -5.97 3.52
CA GLN A 652 21.21 -7.08 3.62
C GLN A 652 20.22 -7.11 2.46
N TYR A 653 18.93 -7.29 2.71
CA TYR A 653 17.91 -7.25 1.67
C TYR A 653 17.62 -5.84 1.15
N GLY A 654 18.20 -4.82 1.76
CA GLY A 654 18.07 -3.42 1.36
C GLY A 654 17.62 -2.50 2.47
N ARG A 655 17.44 -1.24 2.10
CA ARG A 655 16.82 -0.22 2.93
C ARG A 655 15.34 -0.57 3.10
N VAL A 656 14.81 -0.47 4.31
CA VAL A 656 13.36 -0.66 4.53
C VAL A 656 12.55 0.34 3.71
N ASN A 657 11.43 -0.13 3.16
CA ASN A 657 10.44 0.69 2.46
C ASN A 657 9.06 0.31 3.01
N CYS A 658 8.49 1.19 3.84
CA CYS A 658 7.25 0.90 4.54
C CYS A 658 6.11 0.62 3.55
N PHE A 659 5.99 1.44 2.50
CA PHE A 659 4.90 1.31 1.53
C PHE A 659 4.93 -0.03 0.81
N ASN A 660 6.08 -0.46 0.29
CA ASN A 660 6.23 -1.75 -0.37
C ASN A 660 5.87 -2.90 0.58
N SER A 661 6.34 -2.85 1.82
CA SER A 661 5.96 -3.82 2.86
C SER A 661 4.45 -3.80 3.11
N LEU A 662 3.85 -2.63 3.29
CA LEU A 662 2.41 -2.48 3.54
C LEU A 662 1.57 -2.98 2.37
N GLN A 663 1.99 -2.70 1.13
CA GLN A 663 1.33 -3.18 -0.08
C GLN A 663 1.47 -4.69 -0.24
N SER A 664 2.50 -5.32 0.34
CA SER A 664 2.64 -6.77 0.31
C SER A 664 1.62 -7.49 1.23
N ILE A 665 1.11 -6.80 2.25
CA ILE A 665 0.04 -7.32 3.13
C ILE A 665 -1.27 -7.45 2.36
N GLY A 666 -1.80 -8.67 2.31
CA GLY A 666 -3.00 -8.99 1.53
C GLY A 666 -2.71 -9.32 0.06
N VAL A 667 -1.44 -9.38 -0.37
CA VAL A 667 -1.06 -10.18 -1.56
C VAL A 667 -0.94 -11.65 -1.14
N SER A 668 -2.06 -12.32 -0.90
CA SER A 668 -2.02 -13.78 -1.01
C SER A 668 -1.89 -14.12 -2.49
N ILE A 669 -0.67 -14.36 -2.98
CA ILE A 669 -0.51 -15.18 -4.19
C ILE A 669 -0.83 -16.62 -3.75
N GLY A 670 -2.11 -16.99 -3.80
CA GLY A 670 -2.56 -18.33 -3.45
C GLY A 670 -4.02 -18.41 -3.03
N VAL A 671 -4.89 -18.57 -4.04
CA VAL A 671 -6.08 -19.45 -4.09
C VAL A 671 -6.40 -20.23 -2.79
N GLU A 672 -7.65 -20.13 -2.32
CA GLU A 672 -8.24 -21.13 -1.41
C GLU A 672 -8.00 -22.54 -1.96
N GLU A 673 -7.14 -23.29 -1.29
CA GLU A 673 -7.00 -24.72 -1.54
C GLU A 673 -8.31 -25.42 -1.16
N ASN A 674 -8.80 -26.29 -2.05
CA ASN A 674 -9.96 -27.15 -1.78
C ASN A 674 -9.88 -27.72 -0.35
N ALA A 675 -10.92 -27.49 0.46
CA ALA A 675 -11.05 -27.88 1.87
C ALA A 675 -10.91 -29.40 2.17
N THR A 676 -10.62 -30.21 1.15
CA THR A 676 -10.35 -31.65 1.26
C THR A 676 -8.86 -31.99 1.11
N ASN A 677 -7.97 -30.99 0.95
CA ASN A 677 -6.53 -31.21 0.78
C ASN A 677 -5.78 -31.25 2.13
N PRO A 678 -5.04 -32.34 2.44
CA PRO A 678 -4.26 -32.45 3.68
C PRO A 678 -3.09 -31.44 3.85
N LEU A 679 -2.80 -30.63 2.83
CA LEU A 679 -1.69 -29.66 2.81
C LEU A 679 -2.16 -28.18 2.76
N ALA A 680 -3.47 -27.92 2.80
CA ALA A 680 -4.02 -26.56 2.81
C ALA A 680 -3.54 -25.77 4.03
N GLY A 681 -2.96 -24.59 3.79
CA GLY A 681 -2.38 -23.73 4.82
C GLY A 681 -1.05 -24.20 5.40
N LYS A 682 -0.46 -25.29 4.86
CA LYS A 682 0.77 -25.90 5.39
C LYS A 682 1.99 -25.71 4.48
N ILE A 683 1.89 -24.94 3.39
CA ILE A 683 2.98 -24.71 2.44
C ILE A 683 3.10 -23.23 2.10
N ASN A 684 4.19 -22.62 2.53
CA ASN A 684 4.56 -21.24 2.26
C ASN A 684 5.77 -21.20 1.34
N VAL A 685 5.62 -20.53 0.20
CA VAL A 685 6.70 -20.23 -0.73
C VAL A 685 6.94 -18.75 -0.69
N TYR A 686 8.18 -18.36 -0.45
CA TYR A 686 8.66 -16.99 -0.47
C TYR A 686 9.97 -16.91 -1.25
N ASN A 687 10.22 -15.74 -1.83
CA ASN A 687 11.48 -15.46 -2.48
C ASN A 687 12.53 -15.33 -1.38
N LYS A 688 13.50 -16.24 -1.37
CA LYS A 688 14.74 -15.98 -0.65
C LYS A 688 15.54 -14.92 -1.40
N SER A 689 15.35 -14.86 -2.72
CA SER A 689 16.24 -14.19 -3.64
C SER A 689 15.74 -14.04 -5.09
N ASN A 690 16.49 -13.28 -5.91
CA ASN A 690 16.30 -13.25 -7.38
C ASN A 690 16.41 -14.65 -8.04
N ASP A 691 17.28 -15.51 -7.50
CA ASP A 691 17.65 -16.81 -8.10
C ASP A 691 17.40 -18.01 -7.17
N GLU A 692 16.70 -17.82 -6.04
CA GLU A 692 16.39 -18.88 -5.07
C GLU A 692 15.05 -18.65 -4.36
N LEU A 693 14.25 -19.71 -4.28
CA LEU A 693 13.01 -19.74 -3.52
C LEU A 693 13.20 -20.58 -2.27
N VAL A 694 12.60 -20.16 -1.17
CA VAL A 694 12.44 -21.04 -0.01
C VAL A 694 11.00 -21.49 0.05
N ILE A 695 10.86 -22.81 0.16
CA ILE A 695 9.60 -23.50 0.37
C ILE A 695 9.61 -23.91 1.84
N ALA A 696 8.94 -23.14 2.68
CA ALA A 696 8.55 -23.58 4.02
C ALA A 696 7.32 -24.49 3.90
N TYR A 697 7.35 -25.62 4.59
CA TYR A 697 6.26 -26.58 4.59
C TYR A 697 6.15 -27.29 5.94
N GLU A 698 4.94 -27.59 6.38
CA GLU A 698 4.72 -28.34 7.60
C GLU A 698 4.13 -29.72 7.26
N LEU A 699 4.98 -30.74 7.29
CA LEU A 699 4.56 -32.13 7.10
C LEU A 699 4.50 -32.81 8.47
N GLU A 700 3.30 -33.06 8.98
CA GLU A 700 3.08 -33.80 10.22
C GLU A 700 3.58 -35.25 10.08
N SER A 701 4.82 -35.55 10.46
CA SER A 701 5.35 -36.93 10.69
C SER A 701 4.97 -38.02 9.66
N THR A 702 4.59 -37.64 8.44
CA THR A 702 4.17 -38.61 7.43
C THR A 702 5.41 -39.12 6.72
N ASN A 703 5.57 -40.44 6.67
CA ASN A 703 6.61 -41.13 5.89
C ASN A 703 6.49 -40.92 4.35
N ASP A 704 5.74 -39.91 3.91
CA ASP A 704 5.47 -39.60 2.51
C ASP A 704 6.49 -38.57 2.02
N ASN A 705 7.41 -39.02 1.17
CA ASN A 705 8.26 -38.11 0.40
C ASN A 705 7.36 -37.30 -0.56
N VAL A 706 7.32 -35.98 -0.37
CA VAL A 706 6.66 -35.02 -1.26
C VAL A 706 7.71 -34.48 -2.24
N SER A 707 7.33 -34.28 -3.49
CA SER A 707 8.16 -33.54 -4.46
C SER A 707 7.49 -32.24 -4.84
N VAL A 708 8.30 -31.21 -5.07
CA VAL A 708 7.90 -29.96 -5.70
C VAL A 708 8.43 -29.96 -7.11
N SER A 709 7.57 -29.71 -8.07
CA SER A 709 7.98 -29.44 -9.44
C SER A 709 7.69 -27.98 -9.78
N VAL A 710 8.65 -27.31 -10.41
CA VAL A 710 8.52 -25.97 -10.94
C VAL A 710 8.24 -26.06 -12.42
N TYR A 711 7.17 -25.44 -12.87
CA TYR A 711 6.80 -25.31 -14.26
C TYR A 711 6.96 -23.86 -14.68
N ASP A 712 7.55 -23.59 -15.84
CA ASP A 712 7.46 -22.26 -16.43
C ASP A 712 6.03 -21.93 -16.88
N MET A 713 5.75 -20.68 -17.28
CA MET A 713 4.45 -20.32 -17.89
C MET A 713 4.15 -21.10 -19.17
N LEU A 714 5.15 -21.83 -19.62
CA LEU A 714 5.14 -22.68 -20.78
C LEU A 714 4.78 -24.14 -20.38
N GLY A 715 4.52 -24.42 -19.10
CA GLY A 715 4.14 -25.72 -18.54
C GLY A 715 5.22 -26.79 -18.61
N ARG A 716 6.44 -26.40 -18.97
CA ARG A 716 7.60 -27.28 -19.00
C ARG A 716 8.11 -27.42 -17.58
N GLU A 717 8.26 -28.66 -17.12
CA GLU A 717 8.87 -28.93 -15.83
C GLU A 717 10.35 -28.53 -15.88
N MET A 718 10.66 -27.43 -15.21
CA MET A 718 11.97 -26.83 -15.22
C MET A 718 12.84 -27.40 -14.10
N ILE A 719 12.24 -27.65 -12.94
CA ILE A 719 12.94 -28.11 -11.74
C ILE A 719 12.07 -29.10 -11.00
N VAL A 720 12.67 -30.15 -10.44
CA VAL A 720 12.01 -31.06 -9.51
C VAL A 720 12.87 -31.19 -8.27
N LEU A 721 12.28 -30.90 -7.12
CA LEU A 721 12.91 -30.98 -5.81
C LEU A 721 12.18 -32.03 -4.96
N LEU A 722 12.93 -32.96 -4.40
CA LEU A 722 12.40 -33.87 -3.39
C LEU A 722 12.49 -33.19 -2.01
N LEU A 723 11.36 -33.05 -1.34
CA LEU A 723 11.31 -32.49 0.00
C LEU A 723 11.74 -33.56 1.02
N PRO A 724 12.78 -33.30 1.83
CA PRO A 724 13.21 -34.24 2.85
C PRO A 724 12.16 -34.42 3.94
N ALA A 725 11.95 -35.66 4.36
CA ALA A 725 11.10 -35.98 5.52
C ALA A 725 11.70 -35.41 6.81
N ASN A 726 10.86 -34.89 7.70
CA ASN A 726 11.23 -34.28 8.99
C ASN A 726 12.02 -32.95 8.91
N GLN A 727 11.92 -32.23 7.80
CA GLN A 727 12.32 -30.82 7.73
C GLN A 727 11.09 -29.97 7.44
N ASN A 728 11.13 -28.71 7.88
CA ASN A 728 10.03 -27.77 7.69
C ASN A 728 10.31 -26.74 6.59
N ARG A 729 11.45 -26.86 5.91
CA ARG A 729 11.92 -25.94 4.87
C ARG A 729 12.77 -26.70 3.85
N ALA A 730 12.68 -26.29 2.59
CA ALA A 730 13.62 -26.66 1.54
C ALA A 730 13.87 -25.47 0.62
N SER A 731 15.14 -25.32 0.23
CA SER A 731 15.55 -24.35 -0.78
C SER A 731 15.42 -24.94 -2.17
N LEU A 732 14.93 -24.11 -3.09
CA LEU A 732 14.80 -24.40 -4.50
C LEU A 732 15.57 -23.33 -5.27
N SER A 733 16.75 -23.68 -5.77
CA SER A 733 17.49 -22.82 -6.70
C SER A 733 16.68 -22.66 -7.97
N ILE A 734 16.48 -21.41 -8.39
CA ILE A 734 15.83 -20.99 -9.62
C ILE A 734 16.78 -20.17 -10.50
N GLU A 735 18.08 -20.21 -10.25
CA GLU A 735 19.13 -19.49 -11.01
C GLU A 735 19.10 -19.79 -12.53
N HIS A 736 18.57 -20.96 -12.90
CA HIS A 736 18.44 -21.40 -14.29
C HIS A 736 17.11 -20.96 -14.92
N LEU A 737 16.22 -20.38 -14.13
CA LEU A 737 14.95 -19.85 -14.57
C LEU A 737 15.14 -18.39 -14.98
N LYS A 738 14.46 -18.01 -16.06
CA LYS A 738 14.47 -16.61 -16.49
C LYS A 738 13.48 -15.85 -15.60
N LYS A 739 13.75 -14.58 -15.27
CA LYS A 739 12.77 -13.73 -14.59
C LYS A 739 11.39 -13.85 -15.23
N GLY A 740 10.37 -14.08 -14.42
CA GLY A 740 9.06 -14.46 -14.92
C GLY A 740 8.16 -15.09 -13.88
N VAL A 741 6.98 -15.52 -14.32
CA VAL A 741 6.02 -16.23 -13.48
C VAL A 741 6.23 -17.73 -13.67
N TYR A 742 6.09 -18.50 -12.59
CA TYR A 742 6.26 -19.95 -12.58
C TYR A 742 5.17 -20.58 -11.71
N VAL A 743 4.91 -21.87 -11.91
CA VAL A 743 3.94 -22.66 -11.14
C VAL A 743 4.69 -23.73 -10.36
N LEU A 744 4.51 -23.78 -9.04
CA LEU A 744 4.94 -24.90 -8.22
C LEU A 744 3.80 -25.90 -8.11
N GLY A 745 4.04 -27.14 -8.49
CA GLY A 745 3.15 -28.27 -8.22
C GLY A 745 3.73 -29.16 -7.10
N PHE A 746 2.89 -29.57 -6.16
CA PHE A 746 3.27 -30.42 -5.03
C PHE A 746 2.68 -31.81 -5.23
N TYR A 747 3.53 -32.84 -5.23
CA TYR A 747 3.17 -34.22 -5.59
C TYR A 747 3.57 -35.20 -4.49
N THR A 748 2.76 -36.24 -4.31
CA THR A 748 3.17 -37.41 -3.50
C THR A 748 3.97 -38.40 -4.35
N LYS A 749 4.69 -39.32 -3.69
CA LYS A 749 5.39 -40.45 -4.33
C LYS A 749 4.53 -41.30 -5.28
N GLN A 750 3.20 -41.28 -5.14
CA GLN A 750 2.27 -42.01 -6.01
C GLN A 750 1.82 -41.21 -7.25
N GLY A 751 2.37 -40.01 -7.45
CA GLY A 751 2.07 -39.13 -8.60
C GLY A 751 0.78 -38.33 -8.46
N GLY A 752 0.14 -38.35 -7.28
CA GLY A 752 -1.05 -37.54 -7.00
C GLY A 752 -0.66 -36.10 -6.65
N VAL A 753 -1.20 -35.14 -7.42
CA VAL A 753 -1.11 -33.70 -7.10
C VAL A 753 -1.83 -33.43 -5.78
N LYS A 754 -1.16 -32.75 -4.86
CA LYS A 754 -1.75 -32.24 -3.61
C LYS A 754 -2.15 -30.77 -3.74
N SER A 755 -1.27 -29.90 -4.24
CA SER A 755 -1.52 -28.45 -4.36
C SER A 755 -0.71 -27.80 -5.50
N HIS A 756 -1.05 -26.57 -5.88
CA HIS A 756 -0.21 -25.71 -6.72
C HIS A 756 -0.15 -24.28 -6.18
N LYS A 757 1.01 -23.62 -6.35
CA LYS A 757 1.23 -22.21 -6.00
C LYS A 757 1.88 -21.46 -7.16
N PHE A 758 1.47 -20.21 -7.39
CA PHE A 758 2.15 -19.34 -8.35
C PHE A 758 3.29 -18.60 -7.64
N ILE A 759 4.38 -18.43 -8.36
CA ILE A 759 5.54 -17.67 -7.90
C ILE A 759 5.93 -16.69 -9.00
N LYS A 760 6.39 -15.51 -8.58
CA LYS A 760 6.91 -14.48 -9.47
C LYS A 760 8.21 -13.98 -8.87
N PHE A 761 9.25 -13.95 -9.69
CA PHE A 761 10.54 -13.37 -9.36
C PHE A 761 11.13 -12.66 -10.58
#